data_AF-A0AA44DCM1-F1
#
_entry.id   AF-A0AA44DCM1-F1
#
_cell.length_a   1.000
_cell.length_b   1.000
_cell.length_c   1.000
_cell.angle_alpha   90.00
_cell.angle_beta   90.00
_cell.angle_gamma   90.00
#
_symmetry.space_group_name_H-M   'P 1'
#
loop_
_entity.id
_entity.type
_entity.pdbx_description
1 polymer ?
#
loop_
_entity_poly.entity_id
_entity_poly.type
_entity_poly.pdbx_seq_one_letter_code
_entity_poly.pdbx_strand_id
1 'polypeptide(L)'
;MAWAAQHAKGSKAWAVLEAKKTGKKVVVTDETTPTAYTVANPDGALTTELTTGPERVWRDGEWRKVDATLAPTADGGVTAKSHPKGLRLAGRGGTKASSLAAARNAAARDLVTLGSGDEAVTLQWKGGLPAPVLNGTTARYPDAVPGADVIIEATRTGFEQFVEIAERPSAGDYSYTLPVRAKGLTAKANDDGSVSFADARTGEVRATMPAPVMWDASVDERSGKHENRARVGMKVVDKGHGVVDLVVTPDAKFLADPKTTYPVTVDPSTSVLGNLFDTYVQQGETVDWSADTELNLGNPGTKNPDGTYRTARSFITWNTAPIADALVSSATLSLWNFHSGNTDCTAQPWEVWTANNASTSSRWTNQPAMAAKYATSTATRGNPDCSAADGWITADVTTLAQYWAGQKWNASGMGLRASNEGDALEWKRVNSANNTANQPKLTVTYNYRPSDGTNRQAGSPFKSYAGVWAVNTTTPVLRDTFTDQDGDQVNGTFQVYDAATNTPITTPLGEGLLLSPYGAQGKPVSVTVPAGQLKDGRTYKFRTNAYDGTHYNLAWSPWTQFVVDTTAPAAPASVTSPTYPENWGGGSAGTPGTFNVSTGTTDANTVQYRVDPYDEDGPTTGWQTVAATSTQTAAFTAAPAQDGNHQIQIRNMDRATNVGPIRDYGFTVGNRDYNRAQKVDIKLPAPNVNAPDPAYLDGPLPAWNWKGWGDQTARSAQTPALQKREFTSGDMTITLTPKKQRSLAGTREAAREQQSAEAQAADYPDPIVTDTWCQPSLYGEAQKSLFTRDEACVFIDAKFTAETKVLPGVDPIRYEALFEVAYMVKVDRNGNTIKTWIQWNPISNTFPAEDFAVLLDTADVDDYLVSTCFGSACDGPKPFDWYGNTYWKGGNKAPNQPNDNHMLTGTATHTWNGNVTNAAGTKDVDLSADLPVYFAGMFDTGVEPPPLPDGSKGEWQDRTGPFTSPKVNVRCDKVRTYGAPGCVLKDYIPGYAFNTAKYPAAAAHTWLIQNKSVPNRLLGATPIRPLHFIPGDPARVASGWDKENSRKVMCAKSRSKRTDGWVPNILFLNHPKTFMHPELASTGTPDQVSCDEYPFASTYESPGMPAPDGLNPAGAGGGGECIQTVAAKTDDGTEHLLDDTRYDAPTWAEKCGRSSMSKYVNSGSMERMGVVGNPPFPVGMRLLDKDAFYVDPGNDWFDGCDPMLDTVKCEMAKP
;
A
#
# COMPACT_ATOMS: atom_id res chain seq x y z
N MET A 1 16.25 -5.66 -21.08
CA MET A 1 17.03 -6.39 -22.10
C MET A 1 18.14 -7.24 -21.48
N ALA A 2 19.06 -6.68 -20.67
CA ALA A 2 20.13 -7.46 -20.01
C ALA A 2 19.64 -8.66 -19.16
N TRP A 3 18.59 -8.48 -18.35
CA TRP A 3 18.00 -9.56 -17.55
C TRP A 3 17.43 -10.71 -18.42
N ALA A 4 16.78 -10.37 -19.53
CA ALA A 4 16.19 -11.36 -20.45
C ALA A 4 17.29 -12.15 -21.19
N ALA A 5 18.42 -11.52 -21.52
CA ALA A 5 19.57 -12.19 -22.12
C ALA A 5 20.23 -13.17 -21.13
N GLN A 6 20.38 -12.78 -19.86
CA GLN A 6 20.97 -13.64 -18.81
C GLN A 6 20.11 -14.86 -18.45
N HIS A 7 18.80 -14.84 -18.71
CA HIS A 7 17.87 -15.93 -18.39
C HIS A 7 17.30 -16.62 -19.63
N ALA A 8 17.82 -16.28 -20.82
CA ALA A 8 17.42 -16.92 -22.05
C ALA A 8 17.84 -18.40 -22.05
N LYS A 9 17.07 -19.23 -22.76
CA LYS A 9 17.43 -20.62 -22.99
C LYS A 9 18.82 -20.69 -23.64
N GLY A 10 19.79 -21.31 -22.95
CA GLY A 10 21.19 -21.40 -23.38
C GLY A 10 22.19 -20.70 -22.46
N SER A 11 21.74 -19.79 -21.59
CA SER A 11 22.60 -19.07 -20.65
C SER A 11 23.00 -19.93 -19.44
N LYS A 12 24.06 -19.52 -18.72
CA LYS A 12 24.51 -20.16 -17.46
C LYS A 12 23.37 -20.29 -16.44
N ALA A 13 22.73 -19.16 -16.12
CA ALA A 13 21.68 -19.11 -15.10
C ALA A 13 20.47 -19.98 -15.46
N TRP A 14 20.06 -19.98 -16.74
CA TRP A 14 18.98 -20.86 -17.20
C TRP A 14 19.36 -22.34 -17.08
N ALA A 15 20.58 -22.69 -17.50
CA ALA A 15 21.05 -24.07 -17.48
C ALA A 15 21.21 -24.62 -16.05
N VAL A 16 21.74 -23.82 -15.12
CA VAL A 16 21.85 -24.18 -13.69
C VAL A 16 20.47 -24.43 -13.09
N LEU A 17 19.51 -23.53 -13.34
CA LEU A 17 18.14 -23.71 -12.88
C LEU A 17 17.48 -24.97 -13.44
N GLU A 18 17.60 -25.20 -14.76
CA GLU A 18 17.00 -26.37 -15.41
C GLU A 18 17.69 -27.68 -14.97
N ALA A 19 19.00 -27.66 -14.70
CA ALA A 19 19.73 -28.81 -14.19
C ALA A 19 19.30 -29.18 -12.77
N LYS A 20 19.21 -28.19 -11.87
CA LYS A 20 18.66 -28.37 -10.51
C LYS A 20 17.22 -28.90 -10.55
N LYS A 21 16.39 -28.35 -11.43
CA LYS A 21 14.97 -28.74 -11.60
C LYS A 21 14.79 -30.15 -12.15
N THR A 22 15.57 -30.54 -13.15
CA THR A 22 15.41 -31.82 -13.85
C THR A 22 16.23 -32.96 -13.24
N GLY A 23 17.22 -32.64 -12.39
CA GLY A 23 18.19 -33.60 -11.88
C GLY A 23 19.16 -34.10 -12.95
N LYS A 24 19.26 -33.44 -14.10
CA LYS A 24 20.09 -33.85 -15.25
C LYS A 24 21.07 -32.75 -15.63
N LYS A 25 22.19 -33.12 -16.26
CA LYS A 25 23.13 -32.13 -16.82
C LYS A 25 22.49 -31.37 -17.97
N VAL A 26 22.66 -30.05 -18.00
CA VAL A 26 22.10 -29.18 -19.04
C VAL A 26 23.22 -28.41 -19.72
N VAL A 27 23.21 -28.35 -21.06
CA VAL A 27 24.23 -27.64 -21.84
C VAL A 27 24.08 -26.14 -21.67
N VAL A 28 25.20 -25.46 -21.43
CA VAL A 28 25.28 -24.01 -21.45
C VAL A 28 25.71 -23.57 -22.85
N THR A 29 24.74 -23.46 -23.75
CA THR A 29 24.99 -23.19 -25.17
C THR A 29 25.77 -21.89 -25.40
N ASP A 30 25.50 -20.85 -24.61
CA ASP A 30 26.14 -19.53 -24.73
C ASP A 30 27.62 -19.55 -24.34
N GLU A 31 28.04 -20.54 -23.56
CA GLU A 31 29.43 -20.75 -23.13
C GLU A 31 30.17 -21.77 -24.01
N THR A 32 29.46 -22.42 -24.93
CA THR A 32 30.06 -23.38 -25.85
C THR A 32 30.82 -22.64 -26.94
N THR A 33 32.08 -23.01 -27.15
CA THR A 33 32.97 -22.46 -28.17
C THR A 33 33.57 -23.59 -29.00
N PRO A 34 34.39 -23.33 -30.04
CA PRO A 34 35.05 -24.40 -30.79
C PRO A 34 35.91 -25.32 -29.91
N THR A 35 36.43 -24.81 -28.78
CA THR A 35 37.37 -25.52 -27.91
C THR A 35 36.89 -25.71 -26.47
N ALA A 36 35.69 -25.26 -26.12
CA ALA A 36 35.09 -25.41 -24.79
C ALA A 36 33.65 -25.90 -24.88
N TYR A 37 33.29 -26.85 -24.03
CA TYR A 37 31.93 -27.36 -23.89
C TYR A 37 31.52 -27.38 -22.42
N THR A 38 30.56 -26.53 -22.06
CA THR A 38 30.15 -26.32 -20.66
C THR A 38 28.75 -26.89 -20.41
N VAL A 39 28.61 -27.59 -19.28
CA VAL A 39 27.34 -28.09 -18.76
C VAL A 39 27.12 -27.62 -17.33
N ALA A 40 25.88 -27.33 -16.97
CA ALA A 40 25.46 -27.17 -15.59
C ALA A 40 25.09 -28.54 -15.00
N ASN A 41 25.59 -28.83 -13.80
CA ASN A 41 25.32 -30.06 -13.08
C ASN A 41 24.09 -29.91 -12.16
N PRO A 42 23.44 -31.03 -11.76
CA PRO A 42 22.27 -31.00 -10.87
C PRO A 42 22.51 -30.38 -9.49
N ASP A 43 23.76 -30.37 -9.02
CA ASP A 43 24.17 -29.75 -7.75
C ASP A 43 24.41 -28.23 -7.86
N GLY A 44 24.37 -27.67 -9.07
CA GLY A 44 24.60 -26.26 -9.34
C GLY A 44 25.98 -25.91 -9.88
N ALA A 45 26.96 -26.78 -9.73
CA ALA A 45 28.30 -26.54 -10.26
C ALA A 45 28.32 -26.60 -11.81
N LEU A 46 29.27 -25.91 -12.43
CA LEU A 46 29.54 -26.01 -13.87
C LEU A 46 30.66 -27.02 -14.13
N THR A 47 30.55 -27.80 -15.20
CA THR A 47 31.66 -28.60 -15.74
C THR A 47 31.97 -28.15 -17.16
N THR A 48 33.23 -27.77 -17.41
CA THR A 48 33.72 -27.38 -18.74
C THR A 48 34.76 -28.38 -19.22
N GLU A 49 34.54 -28.95 -20.41
CA GLU A 49 35.54 -29.71 -21.16
C GLU A 49 36.26 -28.76 -22.11
N LEU A 50 37.56 -28.57 -21.88
CA LEU A 50 38.48 -27.81 -22.72
C LEU A 50 39.25 -28.76 -23.63
N THR A 51 39.58 -28.26 -24.82
CA THR A 51 40.36 -28.99 -25.83
C THR A 51 41.45 -28.10 -26.43
N THR A 52 42.53 -28.71 -26.92
CA THR A 52 43.70 -28.00 -27.46
C THR A 52 43.53 -27.56 -28.91
N GLY A 53 42.52 -28.10 -29.61
CA GLY A 53 42.11 -27.72 -30.95
C GLY A 53 40.58 -27.69 -31.10
N PRO A 54 40.04 -27.10 -32.18
CA PRO A 54 38.61 -27.02 -32.42
C PRO A 54 37.96 -28.41 -32.52
N GLU A 55 37.12 -28.77 -31.57
CA GLU A 55 36.33 -30.00 -31.62
C GLU A 55 34.98 -29.79 -32.32
N ARG A 56 34.49 -28.55 -32.31
CA ARG A 56 33.16 -28.18 -32.79
C ARG A 56 33.21 -26.94 -33.69
N VAL A 57 32.28 -26.86 -34.64
CA VAL A 57 32.08 -25.73 -35.55
C VAL A 57 30.63 -25.28 -35.51
N TRP A 58 30.40 -23.97 -35.57
CA TRP A 58 29.06 -23.41 -35.65
C TRP A 58 28.59 -23.41 -37.12
N ARG A 59 27.54 -24.17 -37.41
CA ARG A 59 26.94 -24.30 -38.76
C ARG A 59 25.42 -24.40 -38.64
N ASP A 60 24.71 -23.68 -39.50
CA ASP A 60 23.23 -23.71 -39.58
C ASP A 60 22.51 -23.47 -38.24
N GLY A 61 23.09 -22.65 -37.35
CA GLY A 61 22.51 -22.35 -36.04
C GLY A 61 22.79 -23.37 -34.94
N GLU A 62 23.67 -24.35 -35.16
CA GLU A 62 24.02 -25.39 -34.19
C GLU A 62 25.53 -25.68 -34.14
N TRP A 63 26.02 -26.11 -32.97
CA TRP A 63 27.37 -26.65 -32.81
C TRP A 63 27.44 -28.09 -33.34
N ARG A 64 28.24 -28.33 -34.38
CA ARG A 64 28.50 -29.67 -34.93
C ARG A 64 29.94 -30.09 -34.67
N LYS A 65 30.21 -31.38 -34.50
CA LYS A 65 31.58 -31.89 -34.39
C LYS A 65 32.36 -31.63 -35.66
N VAL A 66 33.66 -31.41 -35.53
CA VAL A 66 34.60 -31.37 -36.66
C VAL A 66 34.67 -32.76 -37.28
N ASP A 67 34.57 -32.81 -38.61
CA ASP A 67 34.73 -34.02 -39.43
C ASP A 67 35.61 -33.69 -40.63
N ALA A 68 36.89 -34.06 -40.54
CA ALA A 68 37.88 -33.82 -41.58
C ALA A 68 37.88 -34.88 -42.68
N THR A 69 36.96 -35.87 -42.65
CA THR A 69 36.87 -36.90 -43.69
C THR A 69 36.63 -36.27 -45.05
N LEU A 70 37.43 -36.67 -46.04
CA LEU A 70 37.38 -36.14 -47.40
C LEU A 70 36.32 -36.86 -48.23
N ALA A 71 35.54 -36.10 -48.99
CA ALA A 71 34.49 -36.59 -49.87
C ALA A 71 34.51 -35.88 -51.23
N PRO A 72 34.16 -36.57 -52.33
CA PRO A 72 34.02 -35.93 -53.63
C PRO A 72 32.84 -34.95 -53.65
N THR A 73 32.94 -33.94 -54.52
CA THR A 73 31.93 -32.90 -54.70
C THR A 73 31.35 -32.94 -56.12
N ALA A 74 30.14 -32.42 -56.31
CA ALA A 74 29.40 -32.51 -57.58
C ALA A 74 30.08 -31.76 -58.75
N ASP A 75 30.90 -30.75 -58.45
CA ASP A 75 31.73 -30.00 -59.40
C ASP A 75 33.06 -30.72 -59.73
N GLY A 76 33.26 -31.93 -59.22
CA GLY A 76 34.43 -32.77 -59.49
C GLY A 76 35.63 -32.51 -58.58
N GLY A 77 35.52 -31.64 -57.58
CA GLY A 77 36.53 -31.44 -56.54
C GLY A 77 36.41 -32.40 -55.36
N VAL A 78 37.15 -32.13 -54.28
CA VAL A 78 37.08 -32.86 -52.99
C VAL A 78 36.95 -31.85 -51.85
N THR A 79 36.15 -32.15 -50.83
CA THR A 79 35.99 -31.31 -49.63
C THR A 79 36.05 -32.14 -48.37
N ALA A 80 36.52 -31.56 -47.26
CA ALA A 80 36.27 -32.11 -45.94
C ALA A 80 34.80 -31.90 -45.55
N LYS A 81 34.17 -32.88 -44.89
CA LYS A 81 32.73 -32.84 -44.52
C LYS A 81 32.37 -31.67 -43.61
N SER A 82 33.21 -31.38 -42.62
CA SER A 82 32.98 -30.32 -41.61
C SER A 82 34.31 -29.83 -41.03
N HIS A 83 35.12 -29.15 -41.85
CA HIS A 83 36.40 -28.56 -41.44
C HIS A 83 36.22 -27.11 -40.93
N PRO A 84 36.84 -26.71 -39.80
CA PRO A 84 36.69 -25.35 -39.22
C PRO A 84 36.97 -24.22 -40.19
N LYS A 85 38.00 -24.39 -41.03
CA LYS A 85 38.43 -23.39 -42.02
C LYS A 85 38.00 -23.73 -43.46
N GLY A 86 37.14 -24.72 -43.68
CA GLY A 86 36.61 -25.05 -45.02
C GLY A 86 37.67 -25.55 -46.02
N LEU A 87 38.33 -26.66 -45.70
CA LEU A 87 39.35 -27.30 -46.53
C LEU A 87 38.76 -27.91 -47.82
N ARG A 88 39.33 -27.55 -48.98
CA ARG A 88 38.95 -28.05 -50.31
C ARG A 88 40.18 -28.49 -51.09
N LEU A 89 40.10 -29.64 -51.77
CA LEU A 89 41.16 -30.17 -52.64
C LEU A 89 40.70 -30.24 -54.09
N ALA A 90 41.65 -30.19 -55.00
CA ALA A 90 41.38 -30.25 -56.43
C ALA A 90 41.07 -31.67 -56.90
N GLY A 91 40.13 -31.79 -57.84
CA GLY A 91 39.92 -33.01 -58.60
C GLY A 91 40.92 -33.19 -59.74
N ARG A 92 40.65 -34.22 -60.57
CA ARG A 92 41.39 -34.49 -61.81
C ARG A 92 41.43 -33.25 -62.71
N GLY A 93 42.59 -32.94 -63.29
CA GLY A 93 42.68 -31.99 -64.40
C GLY A 93 44.10 -31.60 -64.79
N GLY A 94 44.25 -30.99 -65.96
CA GLY A 94 45.54 -30.74 -66.60
C GLY A 94 46.21 -32.00 -67.16
N THR A 95 47.40 -31.84 -67.76
CA THR A 95 48.18 -32.94 -68.34
C THR A 95 49.37 -33.26 -67.42
N LYS A 96 49.52 -34.54 -67.03
CA LYS A 96 50.67 -35.01 -66.22
C LYS A 96 51.99 -34.67 -66.92
N ALA A 97 52.99 -34.26 -66.16
CA ALA A 97 54.31 -33.99 -66.71
C ALA A 97 55.00 -35.32 -67.09
N SER A 98 55.65 -35.35 -68.26
CA SER A 98 56.38 -36.54 -68.74
C SER A 98 57.80 -36.67 -68.16
N SER A 99 58.32 -35.63 -67.52
CA SER A 99 59.64 -35.59 -66.86
C SER A 99 59.68 -34.50 -65.78
N LEU A 100 60.66 -34.55 -64.87
CA LEU A 100 60.87 -33.50 -63.86
C LEU A 100 61.14 -32.13 -64.50
N ALA A 101 61.85 -32.09 -65.63
CA ALA A 101 62.08 -30.85 -66.38
C ALA A 101 60.77 -30.28 -66.97
N ALA A 102 59.88 -31.14 -67.47
CA ALA A 102 58.56 -30.72 -67.92
C ALA A 102 57.68 -30.23 -66.75
N ALA A 103 57.76 -30.88 -65.58
CA ALA A 103 57.02 -30.47 -64.38
C ALA A 103 57.41 -29.07 -63.90
N ARG A 104 58.70 -28.71 -63.93
CA ARG A 104 59.21 -27.38 -63.54
C ARG A 104 58.62 -26.23 -64.36
N ASN A 105 58.33 -26.49 -65.64
CA ASN A 105 57.82 -25.50 -66.61
C ASN A 105 56.30 -25.62 -66.85
N ALA A 106 55.62 -26.58 -66.21
CA ALA A 106 54.20 -26.80 -66.42
C ALA A 106 53.35 -25.70 -65.77
N ALA A 107 52.15 -25.49 -66.32
CA ALA A 107 51.17 -24.57 -65.74
C ALA A 107 50.78 -25.00 -64.32
N ALA A 108 50.67 -24.03 -63.42
CA ALA A 108 50.22 -24.25 -62.05
C ALA A 108 48.70 -24.39 -62.01
N ARG A 109 48.20 -25.28 -61.15
CA ARG A 109 46.77 -25.44 -60.83
C ARG A 109 46.57 -25.65 -59.35
N ASP A 110 45.39 -25.32 -58.85
CA ASP A 110 45.10 -25.47 -57.42
C ASP A 110 45.19 -26.94 -57.01
N LEU A 111 45.80 -27.18 -55.84
CA LEU A 111 45.92 -28.50 -55.21
C LEU A 111 45.04 -28.53 -53.96
N VAL A 112 45.21 -27.55 -53.08
CA VAL A 112 44.43 -27.40 -51.84
C VAL A 112 44.18 -25.93 -51.54
N THR A 113 42.95 -25.62 -51.14
CA THR A 113 42.53 -24.31 -50.65
C THR A 113 41.99 -24.44 -49.23
N LEU A 114 42.51 -23.62 -48.32
CA LEU A 114 42.03 -23.45 -46.96
C LEU A 114 41.44 -22.04 -46.82
N GLY A 115 40.22 -21.93 -46.29
CA GLY A 115 39.53 -20.65 -46.13
C GLY A 115 38.61 -20.27 -47.30
N SER A 116 38.23 -19.00 -47.36
CA SER A 116 37.35 -18.43 -48.39
C SER A 116 37.60 -16.93 -48.57
N GLY A 117 37.30 -16.39 -49.75
CA GLY A 117 37.45 -14.95 -50.02
C GLY A 117 38.91 -14.49 -49.99
N ASP A 118 39.14 -13.28 -49.49
CA ASP A 118 40.48 -12.67 -49.40
C ASP A 118 41.39 -13.32 -48.34
N GLU A 119 40.85 -14.16 -47.45
CA GLU A 119 41.60 -14.90 -46.42
C GLU A 119 42.00 -16.32 -46.86
N ALA A 120 41.68 -16.71 -48.11
CA ALA A 120 42.01 -18.03 -48.61
C ALA A 120 43.50 -18.19 -48.89
N VAL A 121 44.07 -19.31 -48.42
CA VAL A 121 45.42 -19.76 -48.78
C VAL A 121 45.29 -20.96 -49.71
N THR A 122 45.87 -20.84 -50.90
CA THR A 122 45.81 -21.88 -51.93
C THR A 122 47.21 -22.38 -52.26
N LEU A 123 47.50 -23.64 -51.96
CA LEU A 123 48.66 -24.35 -52.46
C LEU A 123 48.33 -24.90 -53.85
N GLN A 124 49.25 -24.72 -54.79
CA GLN A 124 49.13 -25.13 -56.17
C GLN A 124 50.18 -26.19 -56.51
N TRP A 125 49.96 -26.85 -57.64
CA TRP A 125 50.83 -27.87 -58.20
C TRP A 125 51.18 -27.53 -59.65
N LYS A 126 52.46 -27.66 -60.03
CA LYS A 126 52.89 -27.50 -61.44
C LYS A 126 52.73 -28.82 -62.21
N GLY A 127 51.81 -28.84 -63.17
CA GLY A 127 51.45 -30.03 -63.93
C GLY A 127 50.02 -30.50 -63.69
N GLY A 128 49.61 -31.56 -64.39
CA GLY A 128 48.28 -32.17 -64.23
C GLY A 128 48.16 -33.02 -62.97
N LEU A 129 47.02 -32.92 -62.29
CA LEU A 129 46.68 -33.81 -61.18
C LEU A 129 45.79 -34.96 -61.68
N PRO A 130 46.13 -36.23 -61.33
CA PRO A 130 45.23 -37.37 -61.52
C PRO A 130 43.95 -37.25 -60.68
N ALA A 131 43.02 -38.18 -60.87
CA ALA A 131 41.93 -38.35 -59.91
C ALA A 131 42.52 -38.86 -58.56
N PRO A 132 42.21 -38.22 -57.42
CA PRO A 132 42.73 -38.66 -56.14
C PRO A 132 42.04 -39.94 -55.65
N VAL A 133 42.80 -40.80 -54.98
CA VAL A 133 42.29 -41.92 -54.18
C VAL A 133 42.06 -41.41 -52.76
N LEU A 134 40.81 -41.46 -52.29
CA LEU A 134 40.43 -40.98 -50.97
C LEU A 134 40.39 -42.12 -49.95
N ASN A 135 41.01 -41.92 -48.79
CA ASN A 135 40.93 -42.83 -47.65
C ASN A 135 40.83 -42.01 -46.35
N GLY A 136 39.64 -41.95 -45.76
CA GLY A 136 39.41 -41.16 -44.54
C GLY A 136 39.73 -39.67 -44.75
N THR A 137 40.77 -39.19 -44.08
CA THR A 137 41.29 -37.81 -44.15
C THR A 137 42.34 -37.62 -45.25
N THR A 138 42.75 -38.68 -45.96
CA THR A 138 43.85 -38.64 -46.92
C THR A 138 43.37 -38.66 -48.37
N ALA A 139 43.97 -37.84 -49.23
CA ALA A 139 43.84 -37.86 -50.68
C ALA A 139 45.21 -38.11 -51.34
N ARG A 140 45.35 -39.24 -52.03
CA ARG A 140 46.56 -39.61 -52.78
C ARG A 140 46.37 -39.35 -54.27
N TYR A 141 47.25 -38.55 -54.88
CA TYR A 141 47.30 -38.26 -56.30
C TYR A 141 48.44 -39.07 -56.95
N PRO A 142 48.12 -40.24 -57.55
CA PRO A 142 49.14 -41.18 -58.01
C PRO A 142 49.91 -40.68 -59.25
N ASP A 143 51.24 -40.75 -59.23
CA ASP A 143 52.12 -40.23 -60.28
C ASP A 143 51.78 -38.78 -60.67
N ALA A 144 51.63 -37.89 -59.68
CA ALA A 144 51.37 -36.46 -59.91
C ALA A 144 52.65 -35.69 -60.32
N VAL A 145 53.81 -36.23 -59.99
CA VAL A 145 55.14 -35.85 -60.52
C VAL A 145 55.87 -37.15 -60.87
N PRO A 146 56.71 -37.18 -61.92
CA PRO A 146 57.35 -38.43 -62.36
C PRO A 146 58.06 -39.19 -61.22
N GLY A 147 57.62 -40.42 -60.98
CA GLY A 147 58.17 -41.32 -59.96
C GLY A 147 57.72 -41.06 -58.52
N ALA A 148 56.73 -40.19 -58.30
CA ALA A 148 56.22 -39.90 -56.96
C ALA A 148 54.73 -39.53 -56.91
N ASP A 149 54.11 -39.86 -55.78
CA ASP A 149 52.75 -39.51 -55.45
C ASP A 149 52.70 -38.19 -54.66
N VAL A 150 51.64 -37.40 -54.86
CA VAL A 150 51.33 -36.28 -53.97
C VAL A 150 50.22 -36.72 -53.03
N ILE A 151 50.43 -36.55 -51.73
CA ILE A 151 49.47 -36.94 -50.70
C ILE A 151 49.08 -35.70 -49.92
N ILE A 152 47.78 -35.51 -49.72
CA ILE A 152 47.24 -34.48 -48.83
C ILE A 152 46.52 -35.18 -47.70
N GLU A 153 46.84 -34.84 -46.45
CA GLU A 153 46.10 -35.28 -45.28
C GLU A 153 45.38 -34.09 -44.65
N ALA A 154 44.05 -34.19 -44.51
CA ALA A 154 43.25 -33.21 -43.80
C ALA A 154 43.51 -33.33 -42.29
N THR A 155 43.98 -32.26 -41.67
CA THR A 155 44.13 -32.20 -40.21
C THR A 155 42.92 -31.47 -39.61
N ARG A 156 42.86 -31.40 -38.28
CA ARG A 156 41.76 -30.68 -37.59
C ARG A 156 41.81 -29.17 -37.79
N THR A 157 43.00 -28.63 -38.02
CA THR A 157 43.30 -27.20 -38.07
C THR A 157 43.68 -26.73 -39.48
N GLY A 158 44.01 -27.65 -40.39
CA GLY A 158 44.43 -27.37 -41.76
C GLY A 158 44.65 -28.64 -42.58
N PHE A 159 45.86 -28.82 -43.12
CA PHE A 159 46.26 -30.01 -43.86
C PHE A 159 47.78 -30.20 -43.81
N GLU A 160 48.24 -31.42 -44.05
CA GLU A 160 49.63 -31.76 -44.34
C GLU A 160 49.77 -32.19 -45.80
N GLN A 161 50.94 -31.97 -46.38
CA GLN A 161 51.25 -32.33 -47.76
C GLN A 161 52.55 -33.13 -47.81
N PHE A 162 52.50 -34.28 -48.47
CA PHE A 162 53.65 -35.14 -48.66
C PHE A 162 53.90 -35.40 -50.14
N VAL A 163 55.17 -35.63 -50.51
CA VAL A 163 55.55 -36.26 -51.78
C VAL A 163 56.24 -37.58 -51.47
N GLU A 164 55.64 -38.69 -51.90
CA GLU A 164 56.16 -40.02 -51.66
C GLU A 164 56.88 -40.51 -52.93
N ILE A 165 58.21 -40.52 -52.90
CA ILE A 165 59.07 -40.97 -53.99
C ILE A 165 59.09 -42.50 -53.96
N ALA A 166 58.50 -43.13 -54.98
CA ALA A 166 58.22 -44.57 -54.97
C ALA A 166 59.49 -45.43 -55.09
N GLU A 167 60.45 -44.97 -55.87
CA GLU A 167 61.69 -45.71 -56.17
C GLU A 167 62.88 -44.77 -56.31
N ARG A 168 64.10 -45.33 -56.29
CA ARG A 168 65.34 -44.56 -56.47
C ARG A 168 65.30 -43.77 -57.79
N PRO A 169 65.40 -42.42 -57.76
CA PRO A 169 65.40 -41.62 -58.97
C PRO A 169 66.56 -41.94 -59.90
N SER A 170 66.29 -41.96 -61.21
CA SER A 170 67.31 -42.16 -62.26
C SER A 170 68.22 -40.94 -62.47
N ALA A 171 67.84 -39.77 -61.93
CA ALA A 171 68.60 -38.53 -61.96
C ALA A 171 68.92 -38.08 -60.53
N GLY A 172 70.15 -37.58 -60.31
CA GLY A 172 70.61 -37.16 -58.98
C GLY A 172 69.91 -35.92 -58.40
N ASP A 173 69.22 -35.11 -59.22
CA ASP A 173 68.61 -33.84 -58.80
C ASP A 173 67.07 -33.89 -58.85
N TYR A 174 66.45 -34.60 -57.89
CA TYR A 174 65.00 -34.59 -57.72
C TYR A 174 64.56 -33.24 -57.14
N SER A 175 63.72 -32.47 -57.85
CA SER A 175 63.20 -31.19 -57.35
C SER A 175 61.89 -30.80 -58.04
N TYR A 176 60.95 -30.28 -57.25
CA TYR A 176 59.62 -29.83 -57.68
C TYR A 176 59.28 -28.47 -57.04
N THR A 177 58.26 -27.79 -57.58
CA THR A 177 57.83 -26.47 -57.10
C THR A 177 56.37 -26.51 -56.66
N LEU A 178 56.10 -25.96 -55.49
CA LEU A 178 54.77 -25.72 -54.94
C LEU A 178 54.47 -24.21 -54.99
N PRO A 179 53.70 -23.70 -55.96
CA PRO A 179 53.24 -22.32 -55.93
C PRO A 179 52.20 -22.12 -54.85
N VAL A 180 52.25 -21.02 -54.11
CA VAL A 180 51.30 -20.61 -53.08
C VAL A 180 50.68 -19.30 -53.50
N ARG A 181 49.34 -19.23 -53.42
CA ARG A 181 48.56 -18.00 -53.54
C ARG A 181 47.97 -17.65 -52.18
N ALA A 182 48.39 -16.53 -51.63
CA ALA A 182 47.90 -15.99 -50.35
C ALA A 182 47.86 -14.46 -50.45
N LYS A 183 46.71 -13.92 -50.90
CA LYS A 183 46.53 -12.49 -51.12
C LYS A 183 46.70 -11.75 -49.79
N GLY A 184 47.57 -10.74 -49.76
CA GLY A 184 47.84 -9.95 -48.55
C GLY A 184 48.85 -10.57 -47.58
N LEU A 185 49.51 -11.68 -47.92
CA LEU A 185 50.67 -12.21 -47.19
C LEU A 185 51.97 -12.05 -48.00
N THR A 186 53.08 -11.97 -47.28
CA THR A 186 54.48 -11.99 -47.77
C THR A 186 55.17 -13.21 -47.19
N ALA A 187 56.02 -13.90 -47.96
CA ALA A 187 56.75 -15.08 -47.48
C ALA A 187 58.23 -14.78 -47.32
N LYS A 188 58.82 -15.27 -46.22
CA LYS A 188 60.25 -15.11 -45.90
C LYS A 188 60.85 -16.46 -45.53
N ALA A 189 61.94 -16.83 -46.18
CA ALA A 189 62.76 -17.97 -45.74
C ALA A 189 63.55 -17.59 -44.47
N ASN A 190 63.57 -18.49 -43.49
CA ASN A 190 64.27 -18.33 -42.22
C ASN A 190 65.59 -19.12 -42.23
N ASP A 191 66.52 -18.74 -41.35
CA ASP A 191 67.86 -19.36 -41.27
C ASP A 191 67.83 -20.86 -40.89
N ASP A 192 66.74 -21.30 -40.23
CA ASP A 192 66.53 -22.70 -39.86
C ASP A 192 65.95 -23.57 -40.99
N GLY A 193 65.67 -22.98 -42.16
CA GLY A 193 65.07 -23.64 -43.33
C GLY A 193 63.54 -23.58 -43.39
N SER A 194 62.89 -23.01 -42.37
CA SER A 194 61.44 -22.76 -42.37
C SER A 194 61.06 -21.55 -43.22
N VAL A 195 59.76 -21.37 -43.48
CA VAL A 195 59.22 -20.22 -44.22
C VAL A 195 58.12 -19.55 -43.41
N SER A 196 58.28 -18.27 -43.08
CA SER A 196 57.25 -17.48 -42.41
C SER A 196 56.41 -16.70 -43.41
N PHE A 197 55.09 -16.77 -43.27
CA PHE A 197 54.12 -15.96 -44.01
C PHE A 197 53.64 -14.84 -43.11
N ALA A 198 53.90 -13.57 -43.47
CA ALA A 198 53.53 -12.40 -42.68
C ALA A 198 52.51 -11.53 -43.42
N ASP A 199 51.59 -10.92 -42.67
CA ASP A 199 50.64 -9.93 -43.15
C ASP A 199 51.38 -8.79 -43.86
N ALA A 200 51.06 -8.55 -45.12
CA ALA A 200 51.75 -7.57 -45.95
C ALA A 200 51.56 -6.12 -45.46
N ARG A 201 50.54 -5.86 -44.63
CA ARG A 201 50.23 -4.53 -44.08
C ARG A 201 50.81 -4.33 -42.69
N THR A 202 50.73 -5.35 -41.82
CA THR A 202 51.17 -5.23 -40.41
C THR A 202 52.56 -5.79 -40.14
N GLY A 203 53.09 -6.64 -41.03
CA GLY A 203 54.34 -7.38 -40.82
C GLY A 203 54.23 -8.52 -39.81
N GLU A 204 53.02 -8.80 -39.30
CA GLU A 204 52.76 -9.86 -38.32
C GLU A 204 52.82 -11.23 -38.99
N VAL A 205 53.63 -12.16 -38.46
CA VAL A 205 53.69 -13.55 -38.97
C VAL A 205 52.35 -14.25 -38.72
N ARG A 206 51.68 -14.68 -39.79
CA ARG A 206 50.37 -15.34 -39.83
C ARG A 206 50.43 -16.87 -39.97
N ALA A 207 51.53 -17.40 -40.52
CA ALA A 207 51.78 -18.83 -40.60
C ALA A 207 53.29 -19.10 -40.70
N THR A 208 53.73 -20.28 -40.27
CA THR A 208 55.10 -20.76 -40.52
C THR A 208 55.01 -22.14 -41.13
N MET A 209 55.77 -22.40 -42.18
CA MET A 209 55.97 -23.73 -42.74
C MET A 209 57.32 -24.22 -42.20
N PRO A 210 57.37 -25.25 -41.34
CA PRO A 210 58.61 -25.82 -40.86
C PRO A 210 59.59 -26.19 -41.99
N ALA A 211 60.87 -26.30 -41.63
CA ALA A 211 61.88 -26.77 -42.58
C ALA A 211 61.56 -28.21 -42.99
N PRO A 212 61.46 -28.50 -44.30
CA PRO A 212 61.05 -29.82 -44.74
C PRO A 212 62.10 -30.88 -44.42
N VAL A 213 61.62 -32.08 -44.13
CA VAL A 213 62.45 -33.26 -43.92
C VAL A 213 62.00 -34.37 -44.85
N MET A 214 62.84 -35.38 -45.02
CA MET A 214 62.43 -36.62 -45.66
C MET A 214 62.92 -37.82 -44.87
N TRP A 215 62.19 -38.92 -44.99
CA TRP A 215 62.49 -40.16 -44.31
C TRP A 215 62.20 -41.35 -45.22
N ASP A 216 62.91 -42.44 -44.94
CA ASP A 216 62.74 -43.69 -45.67
C ASP A 216 61.64 -44.56 -45.00
N ALA A 217 61.24 -45.65 -45.64
CA ALA A 217 60.16 -46.50 -45.17
C ALA A 217 60.49 -47.33 -43.91
N SER A 218 61.71 -47.25 -43.37
CA SER A 218 62.08 -48.02 -42.17
C SER A 218 61.50 -47.41 -40.89
N VAL A 219 61.00 -48.25 -39.98
CA VAL A 219 60.45 -47.84 -38.68
C VAL A 219 61.25 -48.53 -37.58
N ASP A 220 61.72 -47.77 -36.60
CA ASP A 220 62.37 -48.32 -35.41
C ASP A 220 61.32 -48.88 -34.43
N GLU A 221 61.49 -50.14 -34.03
CA GLU A 221 60.49 -50.90 -33.27
C GLU A 221 60.15 -50.27 -31.90
N ARG A 222 61.12 -49.62 -31.24
CA ARG A 222 60.90 -49.06 -29.89
C ARG A 222 60.31 -47.66 -29.93
N SER A 223 60.87 -46.78 -30.75
CA SER A 223 60.38 -45.41 -30.91
C SER A 223 59.04 -45.37 -31.66
N GLY A 224 58.81 -46.35 -32.55
CA GLY A 224 57.70 -46.38 -33.50
C GLY A 224 57.82 -45.32 -34.60
N LYS A 225 59.01 -44.75 -34.81
CA LYS A 225 59.26 -43.63 -35.72
C LYS A 225 60.18 -43.99 -36.88
N HIS A 226 60.09 -43.22 -37.97
CA HIS A 226 61.05 -43.25 -39.07
C HIS A 226 62.32 -42.51 -38.68
N GLU A 227 63.35 -43.21 -38.20
CA GLU A 227 64.54 -42.56 -37.62
C GLU A 227 65.63 -42.24 -38.66
N ASN A 228 65.60 -42.92 -39.81
CA ASN A 228 66.48 -42.60 -40.94
C ASN A 228 65.92 -41.41 -41.72
N ARG A 229 66.40 -40.21 -41.40
CA ARG A 229 65.89 -38.93 -41.93
C ARG A 229 67.01 -38.05 -42.46
N ALA A 230 66.68 -37.20 -43.42
CA ALA A 230 67.55 -36.14 -43.91
C ALA A 230 66.78 -34.83 -44.11
N ARG A 231 67.49 -33.70 -44.06
CA ARG A 231 66.92 -32.39 -44.38
C ARG A 231 66.63 -32.29 -45.88
N VAL A 232 65.58 -31.55 -46.21
CA VAL A 232 65.20 -31.24 -47.58
C VAL A 232 65.49 -29.76 -47.83
N GLY A 233 66.09 -29.44 -48.98
CA GLY A 233 66.33 -28.05 -49.36
C GLY A 233 65.03 -27.35 -49.72
N MET A 234 64.78 -26.17 -49.13
CA MET A 234 63.63 -25.32 -49.45
C MET A 234 64.12 -23.94 -49.91
N LYS A 235 63.70 -23.51 -51.10
CA LYS A 235 63.98 -22.16 -51.62
C LYS A 235 62.66 -21.41 -51.88
N VAL A 236 62.52 -20.24 -51.28
CA VAL A 236 61.38 -19.34 -51.47
C VAL A 236 61.68 -18.36 -52.59
N VAL A 237 60.78 -18.28 -53.58
CA VAL A 237 60.81 -17.29 -54.66
C VAL A 237 59.53 -16.47 -54.59
N ASP A 238 59.61 -15.29 -53.97
CA ASP A 238 58.48 -14.34 -53.91
C ASP A 238 58.30 -13.66 -55.28
N LYS A 239 57.11 -13.75 -55.86
CA LYS A 239 56.74 -13.11 -57.14
C LYS A 239 55.89 -11.85 -56.95
N GLY A 240 55.67 -11.42 -55.71
CA GLY A 240 54.83 -10.28 -55.36
C GLY A 240 53.33 -10.59 -55.40
N HIS A 241 52.53 -9.66 -54.87
CA HIS A 241 51.06 -9.73 -54.83
C HIS A 241 50.47 -11.01 -54.20
N GLY A 242 51.19 -11.62 -53.25
CA GLY A 242 50.75 -12.84 -52.57
C GLY A 242 50.94 -14.11 -53.40
N VAL A 243 51.87 -14.12 -54.36
CA VAL A 243 52.23 -15.30 -55.16
C VAL A 243 53.68 -15.70 -54.84
N VAL A 244 53.87 -16.94 -54.37
CA VAL A 244 55.17 -17.44 -53.88
C VAL A 244 55.45 -18.82 -54.48
N ASP A 245 56.62 -19.05 -55.06
CA ASP A 245 57.05 -20.39 -55.47
C ASP A 245 57.95 -21.00 -54.38
N LEU A 246 57.55 -22.13 -53.81
CA LEU A 246 58.36 -22.93 -52.89
C LEU A 246 59.04 -24.06 -53.67
N VAL A 247 60.36 -23.99 -53.83
CA VAL A 247 61.15 -25.00 -54.55
C VAL A 247 61.71 -26.01 -53.55
N VAL A 248 61.22 -27.23 -53.63
CA VAL A 248 61.58 -28.35 -52.74
C VAL A 248 62.64 -29.22 -53.42
N THR A 249 63.72 -29.52 -52.71
CA THR A 249 64.89 -30.28 -53.22
C THR A 249 65.31 -31.35 -52.22
N PRO A 250 64.79 -32.58 -52.33
CA PRO A 250 65.26 -33.75 -51.59
C PRO A 250 66.79 -33.94 -51.66
N ASP A 251 67.41 -34.42 -50.58
CA ASP A 251 68.87 -34.64 -50.54
C ASP A 251 69.29 -35.80 -51.45
N ALA A 252 70.09 -35.48 -52.46
CA ALA A 252 70.54 -36.44 -53.46
C ALA A 252 71.37 -37.59 -52.87
N LYS A 253 72.13 -37.34 -51.79
CA LYS A 253 72.99 -38.38 -51.17
C LYS A 253 72.15 -39.40 -50.42
N PHE A 254 71.15 -38.93 -49.67
CA PHE A 254 70.21 -39.81 -48.98
C PHE A 254 69.40 -40.66 -49.96
N LEU A 255 68.90 -40.08 -51.07
CA LEU A 255 68.17 -40.86 -52.08
C LEU A 255 69.07 -41.90 -52.79
N ALA A 256 70.36 -41.60 -52.97
CA ALA A 256 71.33 -42.51 -53.58
C ALA A 256 71.90 -43.57 -52.61
N ASP A 257 71.76 -43.39 -51.29
CA ASP A 257 72.32 -44.32 -50.30
C ASP A 257 71.73 -45.73 -50.48
N PRO A 258 72.57 -46.78 -50.60
CA PRO A 258 72.11 -48.17 -50.62
C PRO A 258 71.29 -48.62 -49.41
N LYS A 259 71.38 -47.92 -48.27
CA LYS A 259 70.63 -48.22 -47.04
C LYS A 259 69.23 -47.59 -46.99
N THR A 260 68.93 -46.66 -47.90
CA THR A 260 67.62 -46.00 -47.95
C THR A 260 66.55 -46.97 -48.44
N THR A 261 65.52 -47.19 -47.62
CA THR A 261 64.38 -48.06 -47.94
C THR A 261 63.24 -47.26 -48.57
N TYR A 262 62.86 -47.57 -49.80
CA TYR A 262 61.76 -46.88 -50.49
C TYR A 262 60.37 -47.47 -50.15
N PRO A 263 59.29 -46.67 -50.19
CA PRO A 263 59.24 -45.28 -50.63
C PRO A 263 59.90 -44.28 -49.65
N VAL A 264 60.40 -43.16 -50.18
CA VAL A 264 60.91 -42.04 -49.38
C VAL A 264 59.85 -40.95 -49.33
N THR A 265 59.41 -40.58 -48.14
CA THR A 265 58.43 -39.51 -47.94
C THR A 265 59.15 -38.19 -47.73
N VAL A 266 58.79 -37.19 -48.53
CA VAL A 266 59.23 -35.79 -48.42
C VAL A 266 58.10 -34.97 -47.82
N ASP A 267 58.36 -34.37 -46.66
CA ASP A 267 57.40 -33.63 -45.87
C ASP A 267 57.80 -32.17 -45.74
N PRO A 268 57.18 -31.27 -46.53
CA PRO A 268 57.02 -29.88 -46.16
C PRO A 268 55.71 -29.69 -45.39
N SER A 269 55.74 -29.84 -44.06
CA SER A 269 54.56 -29.56 -43.23
C SER A 269 54.24 -28.07 -43.23
N THR A 270 52.96 -27.70 -43.21
CA THR A 270 52.49 -26.31 -43.05
C THR A 270 51.84 -26.14 -41.68
N SER A 271 52.40 -25.30 -40.79
CA SER A 271 51.75 -25.02 -39.51
C SER A 271 50.72 -23.89 -39.65
N VAL A 272 49.56 -24.09 -39.03
CA VAL A 272 48.48 -23.09 -38.96
C VAL A 272 48.52 -22.46 -37.58
N LEU A 273 48.68 -21.14 -37.50
CA LEU A 273 48.63 -20.44 -36.22
C LEU A 273 47.18 -20.46 -35.66
N GLY A 274 47.05 -21.06 -34.47
CA GLY A 274 45.90 -20.93 -33.59
C GLY A 274 46.31 -20.31 -32.25
N ASN A 275 45.37 -19.69 -31.54
CA ASN A 275 45.60 -19.10 -30.20
C ASN A 275 45.75 -20.17 -29.10
N LEU A 276 45.43 -21.43 -29.41
CA LEU A 276 45.71 -22.62 -28.62
C LEU A 276 46.73 -23.43 -29.39
N PHE A 277 47.77 -23.89 -28.69
CA PHE A 277 49.02 -24.35 -29.29
C PHE A 277 49.53 -25.55 -28.49
N ASP A 278 49.92 -26.60 -29.20
CA ASP A 278 50.74 -27.67 -28.64
C ASP A 278 51.92 -28.00 -29.55
N THR A 279 52.99 -28.49 -28.93
CA THR A 279 54.21 -28.93 -29.61
C THR A 279 54.97 -29.86 -28.69
N TYR A 280 55.89 -30.65 -29.24
CA TYR A 280 56.97 -31.22 -28.46
C TYR A 280 58.31 -30.62 -28.87
N VAL A 281 59.26 -30.68 -27.94
CA VAL A 281 60.67 -30.41 -28.19
C VAL A 281 61.44 -31.71 -28.01
N GLN A 282 62.41 -31.98 -28.89
CA GLN A 282 63.20 -33.21 -28.83
C GLN A 282 64.69 -32.90 -28.94
N GLN A 283 65.50 -33.55 -28.12
CA GLN A 283 66.94 -33.37 -28.13
C GLN A 283 67.53 -33.76 -29.50
N GLY A 284 68.38 -32.88 -30.05
CA GLY A 284 68.97 -33.04 -31.39
C GLY A 284 68.12 -32.49 -32.53
N GLU A 285 66.83 -32.23 -32.30
CA GLU A 285 65.93 -31.64 -33.30
C GLU A 285 66.00 -30.10 -33.27
N THR A 286 65.95 -29.51 -34.47
CA THR A 286 66.09 -28.06 -34.69
C THR A 286 64.89 -27.43 -35.39
N VAL A 287 63.88 -28.23 -35.72
CA VAL A 287 62.67 -27.82 -36.45
C VAL A 287 61.47 -27.68 -35.51
N ASP A 288 60.43 -27.02 -35.99
CA ASP A 288 59.14 -26.85 -35.31
C ASP A 288 58.25 -28.07 -35.56
N TRP A 289 57.67 -28.61 -34.49
CA TRP A 289 56.82 -29.81 -34.51
C TRP A 289 55.35 -29.51 -34.16
N SER A 290 54.97 -28.23 -34.13
CA SER A 290 53.60 -27.81 -33.79
C SER A 290 52.55 -28.15 -34.85
N ALA A 291 52.96 -28.61 -36.03
CA ALA A 291 52.07 -29.10 -37.08
C ALA A 291 51.74 -30.59 -36.92
N ASP A 292 52.58 -31.36 -36.20
CA ASP A 292 52.44 -32.81 -36.08
C ASP A 292 51.07 -33.18 -35.49
N THR A 293 50.57 -34.34 -35.87
CA THR A 293 49.36 -34.97 -35.31
C THR A 293 49.62 -35.71 -33.98
N GLU A 294 50.85 -35.64 -33.46
CA GLU A 294 51.30 -36.30 -32.25
C GLU A 294 52.13 -35.40 -31.32
N LEU A 295 52.19 -35.80 -30.06
CA LEU A 295 53.01 -35.24 -28.99
C LEU A 295 53.83 -36.36 -28.36
N ASN A 296 55.04 -36.02 -27.94
CA ASN A 296 56.04 -36.99 -27.50
C ASN A 296 56.59 -36.64 -26.12
N LEU A 297 56.76 -37.63 -25.25
CA LEU A 297 57.38 -37.46 -23.94
C LEU A 297 58.21 -38.68 -23.54
N GLY A 298 59.42 -38.42 -23.01
CA GLY A 298 60.36 -39.45 -22.56
C GLY A 298 61.49 -39.75 -23.55
N ASN A 299 62.21 -40.83 -23.31
CA ASN A 299 63.34 -41.27 -24.14
C ASN A 299 62.92 -42.41 -25.09
N PRO A 300 62.99 -42.25 -26.43
CA PRO A 300 62.60 -43.31 -27.36
C PRO A 300 63.60 -44.49 -27.44
N GLY A 301 64.75 -44.41 -26.76
CA GLY A 301 65.83 -45.40 -26.80
C GLY A 301 66.81 -45.24 -27.96
N THR A 302 66.47 -44.41 -28.95
CA THR A 302 67.32 -44.03 -30.08
C THR A 302 68.21 -42.82 -29.73
N LYS A 303 69.37 -42.72 -30.40
CA LYS A 303 70.39 -41.69 -30.13
C LYS A 303 70.61 -40.77 -31.34
N ASN A 304 71.02 -39.54 -31.03
CA ASN A 304 71.54 -38.58 -31.99
C ASN A 304 72.97 -38.95 -32.43
N PRO A 305 73.48 -38.40 -33.55
CA PRO A 305 74.87 -38.62 -33.99
C PRO A 305 75.93 -38.26 -32.94
N ASP A 306 75.61 -37.35 -32.02
CA ASP A 306 76.48 -36.94 -30.90
C ASP A 306 76.42 -37.89 -29.68
N GLY A 307 75.63 -38.97 -29.75
CA GLY A 307 75.49 -39.98 -28.70
C GLY A 307 74.44 -39.65 -27.62
N THR A 308 73.80 -38.48 -27.65
CA THR A 308 72.69 -38.14 -26.76
C THR A 308 71.42 -38.89 -27.12
N TYR A 309 70.54 -39.17 -26.16
CA TYR A 309 69.23 -39.75 -26.46
C TYR A 309 68.31 -38.72 -27.13
N ARG A 310 67.39 -39.19 -27.97
CA ARG A 310 66.36 -38.36 -28.62
C ARG A 310 65.19 -38.05 -27.68
N THR A 311 65.47 -37.65 -26.44
CA THR A 311 64.45 -37.39 -25.41
C THR A 311 63.52 -36.25 -25.82
N ALA A 312 62.21 -36.43 -25.61
CA ALA A 312 61.19 -35.43 -25.91
C ALA A 312 60.40 -34.96 -24.67
N ARG A 313 59.89 -33.74 -24.74
CA ARG A 313 58.95 -33.13 -23.79
C ARG A 313 57.86 -32.40 -24.55
N SER A 314 56.62 -32.48 -24.07
CA SER A 314 55.47 -31.85 -24.73
C SER A 314 54.95 -30.64 -23.95
N PHE A 315 54.40 -29.69 -24.67
CA PHE A 315 53.82 -28.47 -24.12
C PHE A 315 52.46 -28.20 -24.74
N ILE A 316 51.49 -27.81 -23.91
CA ILE A 316 50.10 -27.61 -24.29
C ILE A 316 49.59 -26.29 -23.69
N THR A 317 48.96 -25.43 -24.49
CA THR A 317 48.26 -24.24 -24.01
C THR A 317 46.74 -24.46 -23.99
N TRP A 318 46.12 -24.18 -22.84
CA TRP A 318 44.68 -24.32 -22.61
C TRP A 318 43.96 -22.97 -22.55
N ASN A 319 42.71 -22.90 -23.01
CA ASN A 319 41.82 -21.75 -22.79
C ASN A 319 41.20 -21.84 -21.39
N THR A 320 41.80 -21.18 -20.40
CA THR A 320 41.34 -21.19 -19.01
C THR A 320 40.39 -20.05 -18.66
N ALA A 321 40.01 -19.20 -19.63
CA ALA A 321 39.04 -18.12 -19.40
C ALA A 321 37.73 -18.57 -18.73
N PRO A 322 37.12 -19.73 -19.06
CA PRO A 322 35.88 -20.17 -18.42
C PRO A 322 35.99 -20.45 -16.91
N ILE A 323 37.20 -20.60 -16.37
CA ILE A 323 37.48 -20.91 -14.95
C ILE A 323 38.23 -19.79 -14.23
N ALA A 324 38.44 -18.64 -14.87
CA ALA A 324 39.11 -17.51 -14.24
C ALA A 324 38.30 -17.02 -13.03
N ASP A 325 38.93 -16.91 -11.87
CA ASP A 325 38.30 -16.56 -10.57
C ASP A 325 37.27 -17.58 -10.05
N ALA A 326 37.23 -18.78 -10.64
CA ALA A 326 36.31 -19.83 -10.23
C ALA A 326 36.84 -20.66 -9.05
N LEU A 327 35.93 -21.23 -8.29
CA LEU A 327 36.20 -22.22 -7.25
C LEU A 327 36.22 -23.61 -7.87
N VAL A 328 37.41 -24.05 -8.28
CA VAL A 328 37.60 -25.37 -8.91
C VAL A 328 37.52 -26.49 -7.87
N SER A 329 36.59 -27.42 -8.07
CA SER A 329 36.38 -28.60 -7.21
C SER A 329 37.02 -29.88 -7.76
N SER A 330 37.14 -30.02 -9.08
CA SER A 330 37.86 -31.14 -9.71
C SER A 330 38.40 -30.76 -11.09
N ALA A 331 39.55 -31.32 -11.49
CA ALA A 331 40.06 -31.21 -12.86
C ALA A 331 40.83 -32.46 -13.31
N THR A 332 40.54 -32.96 -14.52
CA THR A 332 41.16 -34.16 -15.09
C THR A 332 41.74 -33.88 -16.48
N LEU A 333 43.03 -34.16 -16.66
CA LEU A 333 43.70 -34.20 -17.96
C LEU A 333 43.51 -35.57 -18.60
N SER A 334 43.17 -35.62 -19.89
CA SER A 334 43.06 -36.85 -20.69
C SER A 334 43.84 -36.74 -22.00
N LEU A 335 44.71 -37.70 -22.27
CA LEU A 335 45.55 -37.78 -23.47
C LEU A 335 45.32 -39.13 -24.16
N TRP A 336 45.18 -39.15 -25.49
CA TRP A 336 45.05 -40.41 -26.23
C TRP A 336 46.42 -40.99 -26.54
N ASN A 337 46.76 -42.11 -25.91
CA ASN A 337 48.08 -42.74 -26.03
C ASN A 337 47.99 -43.94 -26.97
N PHE A 338 48.68 -43.82 -28.11
CA PHE A 338 48.70 -44.82 -29.18
C PHE A 338 50.06 -45.51 -29.34
N HIS A 339 51.10 -45.05 -28.63
CA HIS A 339 52.40 -45.73 -28.57
C HIS A 339 53.03 -45.62 -27.18
N SER A 340 53.55 -46.71 -26.64
CA SER A 340 54.42 -46.71 -25.46
C SER A 340 55.66 -47.60 -25.68
N GLY A 341 56.82 -47.18 -25.16
CA GLY A 341 58.09 -47.91 -25.31
C GLY A 341 58.27 -49.10 -24.36
N ASN A 342 57.27 -49.41 -23.53
CA ASN A 342 57.38 -50.40 -22.46
C ASN A 342 57.31 -51.83 -22.98
N THR A 343 58.40 -52.59 -22.95
CA THR A 343 58.41 -53.99 -23.40
C THR A 343 58.01 -55.00 -22.33
N ASP A 344 57.87 -54.55 -21.08
CA ASP A 344 57.59 -55.39 -19.91
C ASP A 344 56.10 -55.39 -19.51
N CYS A 345 55.27 -54.65 -20.25
CA CYS A 345 53.85 -54.44 -19.99
C CYS A 345 53.50 -53.86 -18.61
N THR A 346 54.45 -53.20 -17.94
CA THR A 346 54.19 -52.48 -16.70
C THR A 346 53.70 -51.05 -16.95
N ALA A 347 53.01 -50.49 -15.96
CA ALA A 347 52.52 -49.10 -16.01
C ALA A 347 53.67 -48.13 -15.78
N GLN A 348 53.87 -47.19 -16.70
CA GLN A 348 55.02 -46.29 -16.75
C GLN A 348 54.65 -44.85 -16.34
N PRO A 349 55.40 -44.22 -15.42
CA PRO A 349 55.07 -42.93 -14.86
C PRO A 349 55.38 -41.75 -15.80
N TRP A 350 54.57 -40.69 -15.73
CA TRP A 350 54.76 -39.41 -16.42
C TRP A 350 54.24 -38.26 -15.55
N GLU A 351 54.78 -37.07 -15.77
CA GLU A 351 54.55 -35.89 -14.93
C GLU A 351 53.81 -34.77 -15.68
N VAL A 352 53.00 -34.00 -14.93
CA VAL A 352 52.34 -32.77 -15.40
C VAL A 352 52.88 -31.57 -14.63
N TRP A 353 53.30 -30.56 -15.38
CA TRP A 353 53.89 -29.33 -14.88
C TRP A 353 53.09 -28.12 -15.36
N THR A 354 53.03 -27.05 -14.55
CA THR A 354 52.70 -25.73 -15.10
C THR A 354 53.90 -25.21 -15.88
N ALA A 355 53.68 -24.63 -17.05
CA ALA A 355 54.74 -24.14 -17.91
C ALA A 355 54.40 -22.79 -18.52
N ASN A 356 55.42 -22.06 -18.96
CA ASN A 356 55.22 -20.94 -19.88
C ASN A 356 54.60 -21.45 -21.19
N ASN A 357 53.86 -20.59 -21.89
CA ASN A 357 53.26 -20.97 -23.18
C ASN A 357 54.34 -21.27 -24.21
N ALA A 358 54.18 -22.37 -24.93
CA ALA A 358 55.03 -22.72 -26.06
C ALA A 358 54.66 -21.87 -27.29
N SER A 359 55.59 -21.82 -28.24
CA SER A 359 55.39 -21.17 -29.54
C SER A 359 56.15 -21.94 -30.62
N THR A 360 56.00 -21.53 -31.89
CA THR A 360 56.73 -22.13 -33.02
C THR A 360 58.25 -22.00 -32.92
N SER A 361 58.78 -21.18 -31.98
CA SER A 361 60.21 -21.08 -31.67
C SER A 361 60.68 -22.02 -30.54
N SER A 362 59.79 -22.82 -29.98
CA SER A 362 60.13 -23.77 -28.91
C SER A 362 60.99 -24.90 -29.47
N ARG A 363 62.18 -25.09 -28.88
CA ARG A 363 63.16 -26.13 -29.23
C ARG A 363 63.75 -26.73 -27.97
N TRP A 364 64.48 -27.83 -28.06
CA TRP A 364 65.11 -28.44 -26.87
C TRP A 364 66.00 -27.46 -26.10
N THR A 365 66.77 -26.64 -26.82
CA THR A 365 67.66 -25.61 -26.27
C THR A 365 66.96 -24.31 -25.88
N ASN A 366 65.69 -24.13 -26.28
CA ASN A 366 64.88 -22.93 -26.03
C ASN A 366 63.44 -23.33 -25.63
N GLN A 367 63.32 -24.29 -24.72
CA GLN A 367 62.02 -24.83 -24.31
C GLN A 367 61.37 -23.93 -23.26
N PRO A 368 60.03 -23.86 -23.21
CA PRO A 368 59.33 -23.15 -22.14
C PRO A 368 59.72 -23.68 -20.76
N ALA A 369 59.87 -22.78 -19.79
CA ALA A 369 60.18 -23.17 -18.42
C ALA A 369 59.01 -23.96 -17.81
N MET A 370 59.28 -25.19 -17.37
CA MET A 370 58.37 -25.97 -16.53
C MET A 370 58.60 -25.56 -15.06
N ALA A 371 57.72 -24.70 -14.54
CA ALA A 371 57.99 -23.98 -13.28
C ALA A 371 57.75 -24.83 -12.02
N ALA A 372 56.67 -25.63 -12.00
CA ALA A 372 56.33 -26.48 -10.86
C ALA A 372 55.54 -27.71 -11.29
N LYS A 373 55.81 -28.84 -10.63
CA LYS A 373 55.08 -30.10 -10.80
C LYS A 373 53.75 -30.05 -10.03
N TYR A 374 52.68 -30.49 -10.68
CA TYR A 374 51.35 -30.57 -10.04
C TYR A 374 50.77 -31.98 -10.00
N ALA A 375 51.16 -32.87 -10.91
CA ALA A 375 50.67 -34.25 -10.91
C ALA A 375 51.70 -35.24 -11.45
N THR A 376 51.51 -36.51 -11.08
CA THR A 376 52.17 -37.68 -11.66
C THR A 376 51.10 -38.74 -11.93
N SER A 377 51.17 -39.42 -13.08
CA SER A 377 50.28 -40.53 -13.45
C SER A 377 51.10 -41.71 -13.97
N THR A 378 50.63 -42.93 -13.76
CA THR A 378 51.23 -44.17 -14.32
C THR A 378 50.40 -44.75 -15.47
N ALA A 379 49.28 -44.13 -15.82
CA ALA A 379 48.39 -44.63 -16.87
C ALA A 379 49.15 -44.80 -18.19
N THR A 380 49.08 -45.99 -18.78
CA THR A 380 49.87 -46.43 -19.94
C THR A 380 49.02 -47.24 -20.91
N ARG A 381 49.10 -46.93 -22.21
CA ARG A 381 48.37 -47.58 -23.33
C ARG A 381 49.25 -47.61 -24.58
N GLY A 382 48.77 -48.22 -25.66
CA GLY A 382 49.39 -48.13 -26.98
C GLY A 382 50.62 -49.01 -27.18
N ASN A 383 50.76 -50.11 -26.45
CA ASN A 383 51.72 -51.16 -26.85
C ASN A 383 50.92 -52.39 -27.32
N PRO A 384 50.98 -52.77 -28.62
CA PRO A 384 50.22 -53.88 -29.18
C PRO A 384 50.65 -55.26 -28.64
N ASP A 385 51.88 -55.41 -28.16
CA ASP A 385 52.36 -56.65 -27.53
C ASP A 385 51.85 -56.81 -26.09
N CYS A 386 51.29 -55.74 -25.53
CA CYS A 386 50.63 -55.74 -24.24
C CYS A 386 49.11 -55.78 -24.42
N SER A 387 48.36 -56.25 -23.41
CA SER A 387 46.88 -56.21 -23.42
C SER A 387 46.28 -54.80 -23.44
N ALA A 388 47.13 -53.76 -23.42
CA ALA A 388 46.78 -52.36 -23.38
C ALA A 388 46.84 -51.73 -24.78
N ALA A 389 45.80 -51.98 -25.59
CA ALA A 389 45.55 -51.27 -26.84
C ALA A 389 45.50 -49.74 -26.66
N ASP A 390 45.55 -48.99 -27.76
CA ASP A 390 45.41 -47.52 -27.80
C ASP A 390 44.25 -47.03 -26.93
N GLY A 391 44.46 -45.96 -26.18
CA GLY A 391 43.43 -45.47 -25.25
C GLY A 391 43.77 -44.21 -24.49
N TRP A 392 42.79 -43.68 -23.77
CA TRP A 392 42.96 -42.52 -22.89
C TRP A 392 43.83 -42.87 -21.67
N ILE A 393 44.85 -42.05 -21.43
CA ILE A 393 45.60 -41.97 -20.17
C ILE A 393 45.23 -40.65 -19.47
N THR A 394 45.14 -40.67 -18.14
CA THR A 394 44.60 -39.53 -17.37
C THR A 394 45.50 -39.13 -16.20
N ALA A 395 45.38 -37.87 -15.78
CA ALA A 395 45.99 -37.34 -14.55
C ALA A 395 45.01 -36.40 -13.83
N ASP A 396 44.95 -36.48 -12.50
CA ASP A 396 44.25 -35.49 -11.66
C ASP A 396 45.11 -34.23 -11.57
N VAL A 397 44.56 -33.12 -12.06
CA VAL A 397 45.23 -31.82 -12.14
C VAL A 397 44.42 -30.74 -11.41
N THR A 398 43.59 -31.14 -10.44
CA THR A 398 42.70 -30.23 -9.69
C THR A 398 43.45 -29.04 -9.10
N THR A 399 44.60 -29.29 -8.46
CA THR A 399 45.43 -28.25 -7.84
C THR A 399 46.07 -27.30 -8.85
N LEU A 400 46.38 -27.78 -10.06
CA LEU A 400 46.88 -26.95 -11.16
C LEU A 400 45.78 -26.03 -11.69
N ALA A 401 44.57 -26.57 -11.91
CA ALA A 401 43.42 -25.79 -12.35
C ALA A 401 43.00 -24.76 -11.30
N GLN A 402 43.05 -25.09 -10.00
CA GLN A 402 42.84 -24.13 -8.90
C GLN A 402 43.86 -23.00 -8.93
N TYR A 403 45.15 -23.33 -9.16
CA TYR A 403 46.19 -22.32 -9.30
C TYR A 403 45.90 -21.37 -10.47
N TRP A 404 45.59 -21.90 -11.66
CA TRP A 404 45.24 -21.08 -12.83
C TRP A 404 43.99 -20.22 -12.61
N ALA A 405 42.95 -20.78 -12.00
CA ALA A 405 41.72 -20.05 -11.67
C ALA A 405 42.02 -18.87 -10.73
N GLY A 406 42.81 -19.09 -9.68
CA GLY A 406 43.21 -18.05 -8.72
C GLY A 406 44.11 -16.96 -9.32
N GLN A 407 44.90 -17.27 -10.34
CA GLN A 407 45.65 -16.27 -11.11
C GLN A 407 44.78 -15.47 -12.09
N LYS A 408 43.54 -15.90 -12.32
CA LYS A 408 42.57 -15.30 -13.26
C LYS A 408 43.11 -15.22 -14.69
N TRP A 409 43.90 -16.20 -15.10
CA TRP A 409 44.48 -16.25 -16.44
C TRP A 409 43.49 -16.79 -17.47
N ASN A 410 43.43 -16.14 -18.63
CA ASN A 410 42.58 -16.56 -19.75
C ASN A 410 43.19 -17.68 -20.59
N ALA A 411 44.51 -17.89 -20.50
CA ALA A 411 45.21 -18.99 -21.12
C ALA A 411 46.37 -19.46 -20.25
N SER A 412 46.60 -20.77 -20.17
CA SER A 412 47.62 -21.36 -19.30
C SER A 412 48.41 -22.47 -20.00
N GLY A 413 49.72 -22.50 -19.78
CA GLY A 413 50.63 -23.50 -20.33
C GLY A 413 50.83 -24.70 -19.41
N MET A 414 50.90 -25.88 -20.01
CA MET A 414 51.12 -27.18 -19.37
C MET A 414 52.32 -27.87 -20.01
N GLY A 415 53.22 -28.42 -19.21
CA GLY A 415 54.34 -29.24 -19.64
C GLY A 415 54.16 -30.71 -19.29
N LEU A 416 54.56 -31.61 -20.18
CA LEU A 416 54.49 -33.06 -20.02
C LEU A 416 55.88 -33.68 -20.25
N ARG A 417 56.28 -34.59 -19.36
CA ARG A 417 57.55 -35.33 -19.47
C ARG A 417 57.46 -36.71 -18.80
N ALA A 418 58.35 -37.61 -19.18
CA ALA A 418 58.59 -38.84 -18.42
C ALA A 418 59.12 -38.51 -17.02
N SER A 419 58.86 -39.36 -16.04
CA SER A 419 59.39 -39.18 -14.69
C SER A 419 60.90 -39.43 -14.63
N ASN A 420 61.37 -40.41 -15.40
CA ASN A 420 62.77 -40.70 -15.66
C ASN A 420 63.08 -40.65 -17.16
N GLU A 421 63.58 -39.51 -17.63
CA GLU A 421 63.96 -39.31 -19.04
C GLU A 421 65.23 -40.08 -19.47
N GLY A 422 65.82 -40.88 -18.58
CA GLY A 422 66.86 -41.85 -18.92
C GLY A 422 66.31 -43.24 -19.24
N ASP A 423 65.07 -43.55 -18.84
CA ASP A 423 64.43 -44.84 -19.07
C ASP A 423 63.65 -44.84 -20.38
N ALA A 424 63.93 -45.82 -21.24
CA ALA A 424 63.26 -45.95 -22.52
C ALA A 424 61.85 -46.56 -22.40
N LEU A 425 61.54 -47.23 -21.28
CA LEU A 425 60.21 -47.78 -21.04
C LEU A 425 59.16 -46.67 -20.85
N GLU A 426 59.56 -45.50 -20.35
CA GLU A 426 58.66 -44.36 -20.10
C GLU A 426 58.33 -43.53 -21.36
N TRP A 427 58.81 -43.92 -22.54
CA TRP A 427 58.45 -43.27 -23.80
C TRP A 427 56.95 -43.39 -24.10
N LYS A 428 56.31 -42.26 -24.42
CA LYS A 428 54.91 -42.22 -24.87
C LYS A 428 54.72 -41.29 -26.05
N ARG A 429 53.85 -41.70 -26.98
CA ARG A 429 53.30 -40.87 -28.06
C ARG A 429 51.79 -40.73 -27.87
N VAL A 430 51.31 -39.50 -27.91
CA VAL A 430 49.89 -39.16 -27.71
C VAL A 430 49.40 -38.24 -28.82
N ASN A 431 48.09 -38.20 -29.08
CA ASN A 431 47.55 -37.29 -30.10
C ASN A 431 47.77 -35.82 -29.73
N SER A 432 48.04 -34.97 -30.73
CA SER A 432 48.07 -33.51 -30.60
C SER A 432 46.73 -32.85 -30.93
N ALA A 433 46.67 -31.52 -30.87
CA ALA A 433 45.56 -30.70 -31.33
C ALA A 433 45.25 -30.86 -32.83
N ASN A 434 46.25 -31.22 -33.65
CA ASN A 434 46.09 -31.37 -35.10
C ASN A 434 45.46 -32.70 -35.49
N ASN A 435 45.49 -33.70 -34.59
CA ASN A 435 44.89 -35.00 -34.85
C ASN A 435 43.37 -34.88 -35.06
N THR A 436 42.85 -35.54 -36.08
CA THR A 436 41.43 -35.50 -36.43
C THR A 436 40.56 -36.33 -35.48
N ALA A 437 41.15 -37.14 -34.61
CA ALA A 437 40.48 -37.88 -33.55
C ALA A 437 41.19 -37.74 -32.19
N ASN A 438 40.44 -37.91 -31.10
CA ASN A 438 40.96 -38.07 -29.74
C ASN A 438 42.02 -37.05 -29.28
N GLN A 439 41.85 -35.77 -29.62
CA GLN A 439 42.74 -34.68 -29.18
C GLN A 439 42.79 -34.56 -27.63
N PRO A 440 43.85 -33.97 -27.06
CA PRO A 440 43.94 -33.71 -25.62
C PRO A 440 42.71 -32.99 -25.04
N LYS A 441 42.26 -33.43 -23.85
CA LYS A 441 41.11 -32.87 -23.12
C LYS A 441 41.46 -32.50 -21.68
N LEU A 442 40.90 -31.39 -21.20
CA LEU A 442 40.95 -30.96 -19.81
C LEU A 442 39.54 -30.69 -19.32
N THR A 443 39.04 -31.52 -18.41
CA THR A 443 37.68 -31.39 -17.86
C THR A 443 37.75 -30.79 -16.47
N VAL A 444 37.08 -29.66 -16.24
CA VAL A 444 37.13 -28.89 -14.97
C VAL A 444 35.73 -28.67 -14.43
N THR A 445 35.50 -28.97 -13.14
CA THR A 445 34.25 -28.66 -12.41
C THR A 445 34.48 -27.53 -11.42
N TYR A 446 33.58 -26.54 -11.39
CA TYR A 446 33.76 -25.29 -10.64
C TYR A 446 32.45 -24.54 -10.32
N ASN A 447 32.51 -23.59 -9.39
CA ASN A 447 31.44 -22.62 -9.07
C ASN A 447 32.01 -21.18 -8.99
N TYR A 448 31.15 -20.16 -8.93
CA TYR A 448 31.55 -18.80 -8.58
C TYR A 448 31.12 -18.43 -7.15
N ARG A 449 31.53 -17.24 -6.68
CA ARG A 449 31.08 -16.66 -5.41
C ARG A 449 30.14 -15.49 -5.70
N PRO A 450 29.22 -15.16 -4.77
CA PRO A 450 28.40 -13.97 -4.91
C PRO A 450 29.26 -12.71 -4.69
N SER A 451 28.87 -11.64 -5.37
CA SER A 451 29.55 -10.34 -5.34
C SER A 451 29.36 -9.60 -4.01
N ASP A 452 30.12 -8.51 -3.84
CA ASP A 452 29.85 -7.53 -2.79
C ASP A 452 28.48 -6.86 -2.98
N GLY A 453 27.94 -6.34 -1.87
CA GLY A 453 26.71 -5.56 -1.84
C GLY A 453 26.89 -4.15 -2.40
N THR A 454 26.10 -3.80 -3.41
CA THR A 454 26.29 -2.58 -4.22
C THR A 454 25.33 -1.43 -3.91
N ASN A 455 24.23 -1.68 -3.18
CA ASN A 455 23.16 -0.69 -2.98
C ASN A 455 22.50 -0.84 -1.60
N ARG A 456 23.26 -0.58 -0.53
CA ARG A 456 22.75 -0.60 0.84
C ARG A 456 21.80 0.57 1.08
N GLN A 457 20.58 0.28 1.50
CA GLN A 457 19.55 1.29 1.81
C GLN A 457 18.82 0.96 3.11
N ALA A 458 18.36 1.99 3.83
CA ALA A 458 17.63 1.85 5.09
C ALA A 458 16.37 2.72 5.13
N GLY A 459 15.28 2.16 5.66
CA GLY A 459 14.00 2.80 5.96
C GLY A 459 13.21 3.20 4.71
N SER A 460 11.95 2.77 4.58
CA SER A 460 11.06 3.28 3.53
C SER A 460 10.77 4.77 3.79
N PRO A 461 10.89 5.69 2.81
CA PRO A 461 10.92 5.49 1.35
C PRO A 461 12.32 5.36 0.71
N PHE A 462 13.34 5.04 1.49
CA PHE A 462 14.75 4.94 1.09
C PHE A 462 15.27 6.29 0.57
N LYS A 463 15.36 7.26 1.49
CA LYS A 463 15.98 8.57 1.23
C LYS A 463 17.22 8.76 2.08
N SER A 464 18.29 9.23 1.46
CA SER A 464 19.53 9.61 2.14
C SER A 464 19.87 11.07 1.92
N TYR A 465 20.51 11.66 2.93
CA TYR A 465 20.97 13.04 2.93
C TYR A 465 22.42 13.03 3.39
N ALA A 466 23.32 13.58 2.56
CA ALA A 466 24.76 13.56 2.80
C ALA A 466 25.33 12.16 3.13
N GLY A 467 24.78 11.10 2.51
CA GLY A 467 25.24 9.73 2.70
C GLY A 467 24.66 8.99 3.93
N VAL A 468 23.80 9.64 4.72
CA VAL A 468 23.09 9.02 5.86
C VAL A 468 21.63 8.82 5.49
N TRP A 469 21.11 7.61 5.69
CA TRP A 469 19.69 7.31 5.44
C TRP A 469 18.81 7.84 6.57
N ALA A 470 17.68 8.45 6.24
CA ALA A 470 16.72 8.95 7.22
C ALA A 470 15.55 7.95 7.37
N VAL A 471 15.25 7.57 8.61
CA VAL A 471 14.33 6.46 8.92
C VAL A 471 13.27 6.91 9.92
N ASN A 472 11.99 6.82 9.54
CA ASN A 472 10.84 7.23 10.35
C ASN A 472 10.24 6.14 11.27
N THR A 473 10.99 5.08 11.55
CA THR A 473 10.51 3.96 12.36
C THR A 473 11.64 3.30 13.13
N THR A 474 11.32 2.70 14.27
CA THR A 474 12.25 1.86 15.04
C THR A 474 12.37 0.43 14.51
N THR A 475 11.59 0.06 13.49
CA THR A 475 11.63 -1.25 12.82
C THR A 475 11.88 -1.12 11.30
N PRO A 476 12.94 -0.44 10.86
CA PRO A 476 13.18 -0.23 9.44
C PRO A 476 13.43 -1.51 8.67
N VAL A 477 13.07 -1.45 7.39
CA VAL A 477 13.58 -2.37 6.39
C VAL A 477 14.96 -1.91 5.94
N LEU A 478 15.94 -2.82 6.01
CA LEU A 478 17.26 -2.68 5.41
C LEU A 478 17.30 -3.54 4.15
N ARG A 479 17.94 -3.06 3.08
CA ARG A 479 18.11 -3.84 1.85
C ARG A 479 19.43 -3.57 1.16
N ASP A 480 19.88 -4.55 0.38
CA ASP A 480 21.09 -4.47 -0.45
C ASP A 480 20.95 -5.38 -1.68
N THR A 481 21.78 -5.16 -2.70
CA THR A 481 21.75 -5.88 -3.98
C THR A 481 23.09 -6.57 -4.23
N PHE A 482 23.03 -7.88 -4.52
CA PHE A 482 24.17 -8.74 -4.82
C PHE A 482 24.00 -9.40 -6.18
N THR A 483 25.10 -9.80 -6.82
CA THR A 483 25.12 -10.51 -8.11
C THR A 483 25.91 -11.82 -8.00
N ASP A 484 25.63 -12.79 -8.86
CA ASP A 484 26.43 -14.00 -9.00
C ASP A 484 26.69 -14.30 -10.49
N GLN A 485 27.91 -14.73 -10.82
CA GLN A 485 28.39 -14.92 -12.18
C GLN A 485 27.79 -16.16 -12.86
N ASP A 486 27.45 -17.20 -12.10
CA ASP A 486 26.70 -18.36 -12.60
C ASP A 486 25.17 -18.18 -12.48
N GLY A 487 24.74 -17.13 -11.77
CA GLY A 487 23.37 -16.67 -11.68
C GLY A 487 22.54 -17.33 -10.60
N ASP A 488 23.20 -17.86 -9.58
CA ASP A 488 22.54 -18.40 -8.39
C ASP A 488 21.69 -17.35 -7.64
N GLN A 489 20.73 -17.86 -6.86
CA GLN A 489 19.99 -17.04 -5.91
C GLN A 489 20.90 -16.73 -4.71
N VAL A 490 20.76 -15.52 -4.18
CA VAL A 490 21.63 -15.01 -3.11
C VAL A 490 20.78 -14.57 -1.92
N ASN A 491 21.23 -14.88 -0.71
CA ASN A 491 20.74 -14.23 0.50
C ASN A 491 21.76 -13.18 0.98
N GLY A 492 21.30 -12.27 1.83
CA GLY A 492 22.13 -11.27 2.48
C GLY A 492 22.11 -11.43 3.99
N THR A 493 23.29 -11.51 4.59
CA THR A 493 23.47 -11.31 6.04
C THR A 493 23.71 -9.83 6.29
N PHE A 494 22.87 -9.21 7.11
CA PHE A 494 22.93 -7.80 7.51
C PHE A 494 23.41 -7.72 8.95
N GLN A 495 24.44 -6.93 9.20
CA GLN A 495 24.97 -6.70 10.53
C GLN A 495 24.69 -5.26 10.97
N VAL A 496 24.03 -5.05 12.11
CA VAL A 496 23.54 -3.72 12.54
C VAL A 496 24.08 -3.33 13.93
N TYR A 497 24.67 -2.14 14.03
CA TYR A 497 25.37 -1.64 15.21
C TYR A 497 24.89 -0.22 15.56
N ASP A 498 24.85 0.10 16.86
CA ASP A 498 24.79 1.50 17.31
C ASP A 498 26.10 2.19 16.89
N ALA A 499 25.99 3.30 16.16
CA ALA A 499 27.15 3.93 15.53
C ALA A 499 28.05 4.61 16.56
N ALA A 500 27.50 5.08 17.68
CA ALA A 500 28.24 5.80 18.71
C ALA A 500 28.98 4.85 19.65
N THR A 501 28.33 3.79 20.12
CA THR A 501 28.93 2.83 21.05
C THR A 501 29.71 1.71 20.35
N ASN A 502 29.51 1.55 19.04
CA ASN A 502 30.06 0.45 18.25
C ASN A 502 29.66 -0.94 18.80
N THR A 503 28.45 -1.04 19.37
CA THR A 503 27.90 -2.29 19.90
C THR A 503 26.79 -2.83 18.98
N PRO A 504 26.72 -4.16 18.77
CA PRO A 504 25.65 -4.76 17.98
C PRO A 504 24.28 -4.56 18.64
N ILE A 505 23.22 -4.52 17.82
CA ILE A 505 21.86 -4.73 18.33
C ILE A 505 21.68 -6.19 18.78
N THR A 506 20.70 -6.47 19.63
CA THR A 506 20.38 -7.84 20.05
C THR A 506 19.54 -8.53 18.98
N THR A 507 20.04 -9.64 18.44
CA THR A 507 19.33 -10.50 17.49
C THR A 507 19.44 -11.97 17.90
N PRO A 508 18.54 -12.86 17.43
CA PRO A 508 18.63 -14.29 17.72
C PRO A 508 19.95 -14.94 17.26
N LEU A 509 20.58 -14.40 16.21
CA LEU A 509 21.84 -14.90 15.65
C LEU A 509 23.08 -14.36 16.36
N GLY A 510 22.92 -13.43 17.31
CA GLY A 510 24.04 -12.73 17.94
C GLY A 510 24.70 -11.69 17.02
N GLU A 511 25.61 -10.89 17.58
CA GLU A 511 26.44 -9.90 16.86
C GLU A 511 25.68 -8.94 15.93
N GLY A 512 24.39 -8.67 16.18
CA GLY A 512 23.57 -7.77 15.37
C GLY A 512 23.23 -8.34 13.99
N LEU A 513 23.33 -9.67 13.80
CA LEU A 513 23.13 -10.34 12.53
C LEU A 513 21.65 -10.60 12.26
N LEU A 514 21.22 -10.29 11.03
CA LEU A 514 19.90 -10.54 10.46
C LEU A 514 20.09 -11.20 9.10
N LEU A 515 19.37 -12.29 8.83
CA LEU A 515 19.48 -13.03 7.58
C LEU A 515 18.24 -12.81 6.71
N SER A 516 18.43 -12.42 5.45
CA SER A 516 17.33 -12.35 4.49
C SER A 516 16.97 -13.75 3.95
N PRO A 517 15.75 -13.94 3.43
CA PRO A 517 15.49 -15.03 2.49
C PRO A 517 16.38 -14.92 1.24
N TYR A 518 16.52 -16.01 0.49
CA TYR A 518 17.15 -16.00 -0.84
C TYR A 518 16.31 -15.16 -1.81
N GLY A 519 16.99 -14.36 -2.63
CA GLY A 519 16.40 -13.59 -3.70
C GLY A 519 17.13 -13.82 -5.03
N ALA A 520 16.49 -13.38 -6.12
CA ALA A 520 17.14 -13.37 -7.41
C ALA A 520 18.33 -12.39 -7.42
N GLN A 521 19.47 -12.81 -7.97
CA GLN A 521 20.61 -11.94 -8.15
C GLN A 521 20.26 -10.67 -8.96
N GLY A 522 20.92 -9.55 -8.65
CA GLY A 522 20.63 -8.24 -9.24
C GLY A 522 19.33 -7.59 -8.75
N LYS A 523 18.60 -8.21 -7.81
CA LYS A 523 17.45 -7.61 -7.09
C LYS A 523 17.81 -7.38 -5.62
N PRO A 524 17.20 -6.38 -4.96
CA PRO A 524 17.46 -6.15 -3.55
C PRO A 524 16.84 -7.27 -2.70
N VAL A 525 17.64 -7.83 -1.79
CA VAL A 525 17.15 -8.64 -0.68
C VAL A 525 17.09 -7.79 0.58
N SER A 526 16.20 -8.13 1.52
CA SER A 526 15.88 -7.25 2.65
C SER A 526 15.65 -7.98 3.97
N VAL A 527 15.90 -7.27 5.06
CA VAL A 527 15.58 -7.68 6.44
C VAL A 527 14.83 -6.56 7.14
N THR A 528 14.01 -6.90 8.14
CA THR A 528 13.37 -5.93 9.04
C THR A 528 14.09 -5.96 10.38
N VAL A 529 14.47 -4.79 10.90
CA VAL A 529 15.07 -4.70 12.23
C VAL A 529 14.00 -5.00 13.30
N PRO A 530 14.28 -5.89 14.29
CA PRO A 530 13.32 -6.24 15.33
C PRO A 530 12.92 -5.05 16.21
N ALA A 531 11.67 -5.08 16.72
CA ALA A 531 11.17 -4.08 17.65
C ALA A 531 12.01 -4.02 18.94
N GLY A 532 12.10 -2.81 19.52
CA GLY A 532 12.81 -2.56 20.78
C GLY A 532 14.34 -2.43 20.67
N GLN A 533 14.93 -2.62 19.48
CA GLN A 533 16.38 -2.51 19.26
C GLN A 533 16.84 -1.09 18.94
N LEU A 534 15.99 -0.30 18.28
CA LEU A 534 16.34 1.05 17.83
C LEU A 534 15.63 2.11 18.68
N LYS A 535 16.28 3.27 18.85
CA LYS A 535 15.74 4.41 19.59
C LYS A 535 15.72 5.65 18.71
N ASP A 536 14.71 6.49 18.92
CA ASP A 536 14.60 7.80 18.30
C ASP A 536 15.81 8.69 18.62
N GLY A 537 16.20 9.53 17.67
CA GLY A 537 17.34 10.45 17.76
C GLY A 537 18.72 9.79 17.71
N ARG A 538 18.82 8.47 17.44
CA ARG A 538 20.10 7.74 17.38
C ARG A 538 20.52 7.41 15.95
N THR A 539 21.83 7.38 15.74
CA THR A 539 22.45 6.90 14.50
C THR A 539 22.92 5.45 14.66
N TYR A 540 22.60 4.64 13.67
CA TYR A 540 23.01 3.25 13.54
C TYR A 540 23.81 3.08 12.26
N LYS A 541 24.55 1.97 12.17
CA LYS A 541 25.27 1.58 10.95
C LYS A 541 25.02 0.12 10.66
N PHE A 542 24.96 -0.21 9.37
CA PHE A 542 24.87 -1.60 8.93
C PHE A 542 25.81 -1.91 7.77
N ARG A 543 26.17 -3.18 7.64
CA ARG A 543 26.92 -3.74 6.52
C ARG A 543 26.38 -5.11 6.16
N THR A 544 26.83 -5.65 5.04
CA THR A 544 26.23 -6.82 4.40
C THR A 544 27.28 -7.80 3.88
N ASN A 545 26.94 -9.09 3.86
CA ASN A 545 27.72 -10.16 3.22
C ASN A 545 26.76 -11.17 2.58
N ALA A 546 27.09 -11.66 1.38
CA ALA A 546 26.21 -12.50 0.57
C ALA A 546 26.58 -13.99 0.64
N TYR A 547 25.58 -14.84 0.46
CA TYR A 547 25.70 -16.30 0.36
C TYR A 547 24.81 -16.84 -0.76
N ASP A 548 25.36 -17.68 -1.63
CA ASP A 548 24.69 -18.25 -2.82
C ASP A 548 24.06 -19.65 -2.58
N GLY A 549 24.24 -20.21 -1.38
CA GLY A 549 23.85 -21.58 -1.04
C GLY A 549 25.01 -22.56 -0.88
N THR A 550 26.18 -22.22 -1.41
CA THR A 550 27.41 -23.02 -1.37
C THR A 550 28.57 -22.24 -0.75
N HIS A 551 28.67 -20.95 -1.06
CA HIS A 551 29.81 -20.10 -0.78
C HIS A 551 29.40 -18.72 -0.27
N TYR A 552 30.07 -18.28 0.79
CA TYR A 552 30.02 -16.88 1.21
C TYR A 552 30.97 -16.05 0.36
N ASN A 553 30.62 -14.78 0.19
CA ASN A 553 31.59 -13.77 -0.19
C ASN A 553 32.66 -13.64 0.91
N LEU A 554 33.92 -13.41 0.53
CA LEU A 554 35.07 -13.34 1.43
C LEU A 554 35.11 -12.06 2.27
N ALA A 555 34.42 -10.99 1.86
CA ALA A 555 34.46 -9.70 2.54
C ALA A 555 33.06 -9.19 2.92
N TRP A 556 33.00 -8.47 4.05
CA TRP A 556 31.85 -7.65 4.37
C TRP A 556 31.90 -6.34 3.57
N SER A 557 30.73 -5.83 3.19
CA SER A 557 30.63 -4.48 2.62
C SER A 557 31.06 -3.39 3.62
N PRO A 558 31.40 -2.18 3.12
CA PRO A 558 31.60 -1.02 3.98
C PRO A 558 30.35 -0.68 4.81
N TRP A 559 30.56 -0.12 5.99
CA TRP A 559 29.45 0.35 6.84
C TRP A 559 28.67 1.48 6.17
N THR A 560 27.34 1.41 6.24
CA THR A 560 26.37 2.43 5.80
C THR A 560 25.58 2.92 7.00
N GLN A 561 25.42 4.24 7.17
CA GLN A 561 24.75 4.83 8.33
C GLN A 561 23.29 5.18 8.06
N PHE A 562 22.46 5.08 9.10
CA PHE A 562 21.10 5.59 9.10
C PHE A 562 20.75 6.20 10.45
N VAL A 563 19.93 7.25 10.43
CA VAL A 563 19.40 7.90 11.64
C VAL A 563 17.94 7.53 11.81
N VAL A 564 17.57 7.14 13.03
CA VAL A 564 16.17 6.91 13.41
C VAL A 564 15.62 8.20 13.96
N ASP A 565 14.59 8.69 13.29
CA ASP A 565 13.88 9.92 13.60
C ASP A 565 12.38 9.66 13.43
N THR A 566 11.69 9.38 14.53
CA THR A 566 10.25 9.11 14.57
C THR A 566 9.44 10.33 15.00
N THR A 567 10.10 11.48 15.22
CA THR A 567 9.47 12.67 15.78
C THR A 567 9.09 13.61 14.64
N ALA A 568 7.79 13.89 14.49
CA ALA A 568 7.34 14.83 13.47
C ALA A 568 7.69 16.29 13.81
N PRO A 569 8.00 17.12 12.79
CA PRO A 569 8.22 18.55 13.00
C PRO A 569 6.93 19.24 13.47
N ALA A 570 7.08 20.35 14.22
CA ALA A 570 5.94 21.18 14.62
C ALA A 570 5.21 21.80 13.41
N ALA A 571 3.98 22.29 13.63
CA ALA A 571 3.23 23.01 12.60
C ALA A 571 3.95 24.30 12.17
N PRO A 572 3.73 24.80 10.93
CA PRO A 572 4.30 26.06 10.48
C PRO A 572 3.99 27.23 11.45
N ALA A 573 5.03 27.96 11.87
CA ALA A 573 4.90 29.08 12.83
C ALA A 573 4.12 30.28 12.26
N SER A 574 4.29 30.59 10.97
CA SER A 574 3.47 31.61 10.29
C SER A 574 3.35 31.34 8.80
N VAL A 575 2.25 31.80 8.21
CA VAL A 575 2.04 31.87 6.77
C VAL A 575 1.53 33.27 6.45
N THR A 576 2.06 33.91 5.42
CA THR A 576 1.65 35.25 5.00
C THR A 576 1.54 35.32 3.48
N SER A 577 0.55 36.03 2.97
CA SER A 577 0.40 36.30 1.54
C SER A 577 -0.01 37.76 1.32
N PRO A 578 0.78 38.54 0.56
CA PRO A 578 0.41 39.91 0.22
C PRO A 578 -0.84 39.99 -0.67
N THR A 579 -1.02 39.01 -1.56
CA THR A 579 -2.15 38.96 -2.50
C THR A 579 -3.43 38.47 -1.83
N TYR A 580 -3.30 37.55 -0.87
CA TYR A 580 -4.42 36.88 -0.21
C TYR A 580 -4.22 36.89 1.31
N PRO A 581 -4.46 38.03 2.00
CA PRO A 581 -4.24 38.12 3.42
C PRO A 581 -5.11 37.12 4.20
N GLU A 582 -4.56 36.58 5.29
CA GLU A 582 -5.22 35.53 6.07
C GLU A 582 -6.57 36.03 6.59
N ASN A 583 -7.61 35.24 6.35
CA ASN A 583 -8.98 35.50 6.76
C ASN A 583 -9.59 36.79 6.20
N TRP A 584 -9.00 37.37 5.15
CA TRP A 584 -9.46 38.60 4.52
C TRP A 584 -9.50 38.49 3.00
N GLY A 585 -9.97 39.57 2.36
CA GLY A 585 -10.06 39.70 0.91
C GLY A 585 -8.78 40.09 0.21
N GLY A 586 -8.56 39.53 -0.98
CA GLY A 586 -7.57 40.01 -1.92
C GLY A 586 -7.60 39.31 -3.28
N GLY A 587 -6.86 39.87 -4.24
CA GLY A 587 -6.71 39.31 -5.59
C GLY A 587 -8.02 39.16 -6.37
N SER A 588 -8.00 38.28 -7.38
CA SER A 588 -9.17 37.88 -8.18
C SER A 588 -9.01 36.44 -8.67
N ALA A 589 -10.10 35.79 -9.10
CA ALA A 589 -10.05 34.46 -9.69
C ALA A 589 -8.93 34.32 -10.76
N GLY A 590 -8.14 33.26 -10.67
CA GLY A 590 -7.03 32.96 -11.58
C GLY A 590 -5.74 33.76 -11.33
N THR A 591 -5.73 34.71 -10.39
CA THR A 591 -4.53 35.48 -10.05
C THR A 591 -3.58 34.65 -9.16
N PRO A 592 -2.29 34.49 -9.50
CA PRO A 592 -1.35 33.83 -8.61
C PRO A 592 -1.02 34.70 -7.39
N GLY A 593 -1.09 34.12 -6.18
CA GLY A 593 -0.63 34.72 -4.94
C GLY A 593 0.50 33.92 -4.31
N THR A 594 1.50 34.61 -3.76
CA THR A 594 2.65 33.99 -3.08
C THR A 594 2.39 33.85 -1.59
N PHE A 595 2.52 32.63 -1.08
CA PHE A 595 2.39 32.28 0.33
C PHE A 595 3.77 32.03 0.91
N ASN A 596 4.22 32.92 1.79
CA ASN A 596 5.48 32.82 2.50
C ASN A 596 5.25 32.10 3.83
N VAL A 597 5.94 30.99 4.02
CA VAL A 597 5.84 30.10 5.18
C VAL A 597 7.10 30.25 6.04
N SER A 598 6.92 30.52 7.33
CA SER A 598 7.93 30.30 8.35
C SER A 598 7.70 28.93 8.98
N THR A 599 8.66 28.02 8.88
CA THR A 599 8.49 26.66 9.41
C THR A 599 8.50 26.67 10.94
N GLY A 600 9.23 27.59 11.57
CA GLY A 600 9.37 27.68 13.02
C GLY A 600 10.20 26.55 13.65
N THR A 601 10.81 25.70 12.83
CA THR A 601 11.61 24.56 13.26
C THR A 601 12.73 24.26 12.27
N THR A 602 13.90 23.91 12.79
CA THR A 602 15.09 23.48 12.02
C THR A 602 14.96 22.07 11.47
N ASP A 603 13.98 21.33 11.98
CA ASP A 603 13.70 19.94 11.59
C ASP A 603 12.93 19.84 10.26
N ALA A 604 12.22 20.91 9.89
CA ALA A 604 11.52 20.98 8.62
C ALA A 604 12.52 20.94 7.44
N ASN A 605 12.40 19.91 6.60
CA ASN A 605 13.15 19.76 5.35
C ASN A 605 12.36 20.27 4.15
N THR A 606 11.04 20.09 4.21
CA THR A 606 10.09 20.53 3.18
C THR A 606 8.81 21.03 3.83
N VAL A 607 8.07 21.85 3.09
CA VAL A 607 6.70 22.24 3.44
C VAL A 607 5.77 21.61 2.41
N GLN A 608 4.73 20.94 2.88
CA GLN A 608 3.65 20.47 2.03
C GLN A 608 2.47 21.44 2.10
N TYR A 609 1.81 21.67 0.97
CA TYR A 609 0.58 22.45 0.90
C TYR A 609 -0.46 21.83 -0.03
N ARG A 610 -1.73 22.12 0.20
CA ARG A 610 -2.84 21.83 -0.74
C ARG A 610 -3.89 22.92 -0.67
N VAL A 611 -4.49 23.22 -1.81
CA VAL A 611 -5.46 24.32 -2.00
C VAL A 611 -6.86 23.72 -2.14
N ASP A 612 -7.84 24.32 -1.48
CA ASP A 612 -9.25 23.92 -1.45
C ASP A 612 -9.44 22.40 -1.25
N PRO A 613 -8.88 21.82 -0.16
CA PRO A 613 -9.05 20.39 0.08
C PRO A 613 -10.51 20.04 0.33
N TYR A 614 -10.84 18.78 0.04
CA TYR A 614 -12.09 18.17 0.46
C TYR A 614 -11.94 17.51 1.84
N ASP A 615 -13.00 17.50 2.66
CA ASP A 615 -13.03 16.81 3.96
C ASP A 615 -12.71 15.31 3.83
N GLU A 616 -13.06 14.73 2.68
CA GLU A 616 -12.86 13.32 2.33
C GLU A 616 -11.45 13.04 1.82
N ASP A 617 -10.63 14.08 1.58
CA ASP A 617 -9.27 13.89 1.07
C ASP A 617 -8.41 13.21 2.13
N GLY A 618 -8.04 11.96 1.83
CA GLY A 618 -7.12 11.17 2.64
C GLY A 618 -5.78 11.87 2.92
N PRO A 619 -4.99 11.36 3.89
CA PRO A 619 -3.80 12.04 4.42
C PRO A 619 -2.69 12.30 3.39
N THR A 620 -2.74 11.65 2.22
CA THR A 620 -1.79 11.76 1.11
C THR A 620 -2.36 12.47 -0.12
N THR A 621 -3.65 12.80 -0.16
CA THR A 621 -4.32 13.34 -1.35
C THR A 621 -4.06 14.84 -1.51
N GLY A 622 -3.70 15.24 -2.73
CA GLY A 622 -3.65 16.65 -3.16
C GLY A 622 -2.46 17.46 -2.65
N TRP A 623 -1.52 16.86 -1.90
CA TRP A 623 -0.37 17.57 -1.35
C TRP A 623 0.70 17.86 -2.41
N GLN A 624 1.08 19.13 -2.52
CA GLN A 624 2.26 19.61 -3.22
C GLN A 624 3.38 19.85 -2.21
N THR A 625 4.65 19.81 -2.64
CA THR A 625 5.81 19.92 -1.75
C THR A 625 6.77 20.99 -2.26
N VAL A 626 7.25 21.85 -1.36
CA VAL A 626 8.34 22.82 -1.61
C VAL A 626 9.45 22.62 -0.59
N ALA A 627 10.69 22.89 -0.98
CA ALA A 627 11.83 22.78 -0.07
C ALA A 627 11.79 23.87 1.00
N ALA A 628 12.12 23.51 2.24
CA ALA A 628 12.44 24.48 3.26
C ALA A 628 13.90 24.94 3.06
N THR A 629 14.14 26.23 3.25
CA THR A 629 15.48 26.82 3.17
C THR A 629 16.24 26.61 4.48
N SER A 630 17.56 26.83 4.45
CA SER A 630 18.39 26.83 5.67
C SER A 630 17.98 27.92 6.67
N THR A 631 17.23 28.94 6.25
CA THR A 631 16.67 29.99 7.11
C THR A 631 15.30 29.65 7.68
N GLN A 632 14.86 28.38 7.61
CA GLN A 632 13.57 27.91 8.16
C GLN A 632 12.35 28.58 7.50
N THR A 633 12.44 28.84 6.19
CA THR A 633 11.36 29.43 5.40
C THR A 633 11.08 28.61 4.14
N ALA A 634 9.87 28.70 3.63
CA ALA A 634 9.49 28.19 2.31
C ALA A 634 8.53 29.18 1.66
N ALA A 635 8.40 29.11 0.33
CA ALA A 635 7.38 29.88 -0.38
C ALA A 635 6.76 29.02 -1.47
N PHE A 636 5.46 29.18 -1.68
CA PHE A 636 4.74 28.57 -2.79
C PHE A 636 3.77 29.57 -3.40
N THR A 637 3.31 29.28 -4.61
CA THR A 637 2.32 30.12 -5.31
C THR A 637 1.06 29.30 -5.56
N ALA A 638 -0.10 29.89 -5.31
CA ALA A 638 -1.40 29.30 -5.65
C ALA A 638 -2.28 30.33 -6.36
N ALA A 639 -3.06 29.88 -7.35
CA ALA A 639 -4.00 30.69 -8.12
C ALA A 639 -5.40 30.06 -8.01
N PRO A 640 -6.22 30.47 -7.04
CA PRO A 640 -7.58 29.96 -6.90
C PRO A 640 -8.41 30.23 -8.15
N ALA A 641 -9.15 29.24 -8.63
CA ALA A 641 -9.82 29.30 -9.93
C ALA A 641 -11.14 30.10 -9.93
N GLN A 642 -11.68 30.42 -8.76
CA GLN A 642 -12.99 31.05 -8.58
C GLN A 642 -12.88 32.18 -7.57
N ASP A 643 -13.83 33.11 -7.58
CA ASP A 643 -14.03 34.07 -6.49
C ASP A 643 -14.77 33.37 -5.32
N GLY A 644 -14.62 33.90 -4.11
CA GLY A 644 -15.25 33.35 -2.90
C GLY A 644 -14.26 32.98 -1.81
N ASN A 645 -14.69 32.19 -0.83
CA ASN A 645 -13.83 31.77 0.28
C ASN A 645 -13.02 30.53 -0.09
N HIS A 646 -11.74 30.56 0.23
CA HIS A 646 -10.75 29.52 -0.06
C HIS A 646 -9.98 29.13 1.19
N GLN A 647 -9.41 27.92 1.16
CA GLN A 647 -8.59 27.41 2.24
C GLN A 647 -7.34 26.74 1.67
N ILE A 648 -6.20 26.96 2.32
CA ILE A 648 -4.98 26.20 2.08
C ILE A 648 -4.60 25.46 3.35
N GLN A 649 -4.25 24.19 3.23
CA GLN A 649 -3.65 23.43 4.31
C GLN A 649 -2.16 23.35 4.09
N ILE A 650 -1.37 23.64 5.14
CA ILE A 650 0.09 23.68 5.11
C ILE A 650 0.63 22.84 6.26
N ARG A 651 1.67 22.03 6.03
CA ARG A 651 2.38 21.29 7.09
C ARG A 651 3.87 21.17 6.81
N ASN A 652 4.67 21.09 7.87
CA ASN A 652 6.10 20.79 7.76
C ASN A 652 6.31 19.28 7.59
N MET A 653 7.36 18.89 6.87
CA MET A 653 7.82 17.51 6.76
C MET A 653 9.36 17.47 6.84
N ASP A 654 9.89 16.56 7.66
CA ASP A 654 11.32 16.43 7.91
C ASP A 654 12.06 15.58 6.86
N ARG A 655 13.31 15.22 7.16
CA ARG A 655 14.15 14.39 6.29
C ARG A 655 13.74 12.91 6.32
N ALA A 656 13.30 12.40 7.46
CA ALA A 656 12.80 11.05 7.65
C ALA A 656 11.39 10.84 7.06
N THR A 657 10.76 11.91 6.59
CA THR A 657 9.40 11.99 6.05
C THR A 657 8.28 11.91 7.10
N ASN A 658 8.57 12.24 8.36
CA ASN A 658 7.49 12.48 9.33
C ASN A 658 6.78 13.78 8.96
N VAL A 659 5.44 13.75 9.04
CA VAL A 659 4.58 14.88 8.70
C VAL A 659 4.05 15.54 9.96
N GLY A 660 4.27 16.85 10.08
CA GLY A 660 3.80 17.66 11.18
C GLY A 660 2.30 17.94 11.15
N PRO A 661 1.75 18.57 12.20
CA PRO A 661 0.36 18.99 12.23
C PRO A 661 0.02 20.00 11.12
N ILE A 662 -1.23 19.98 10.66
CA ILE A 662 -1.75 20.89 9.63
C ILE A 662 -2.02 22.27 10.22
N ARG A 663 -1.61 23.31 9.50
CA ARG A 663 -2.06 24.69 9.67
C ARG A 663 -3.01 25.03 8.53
N ASP A 664 -4.22 25.45 8.88
CA ASP A 664 -5.19 25.99 7.94
C ASP A 664 -4.95 27.48 7.69
N TYR A 665 -5.04 27.91 6.44
CA TYR A 665 -4.93 29.30 5.99
C TYR A 665 -6.14 29.64 5.12
N GLY A 666 -7.13 30.32 5.69
CA GLY A 666 -8.32 30.76 4.98
C GLY A 666 -8.15 32.15 4.36
N PHE A 667 -8.83 32.45 3.25
CA PHE A 667 -8.86 33.80 2.65
C PHE A 667 -10.03 33.93 1.66
N THR A 668 -10.38 35.16 1.28
CA THR A 668 -11.43 35.45 0.30
C THR A 668 -10.81 35.99 -1.00
N VAL A 669 -11.20 35.41 -2.13
CA VAL A 669 -10.82 35.82 -3.48
C VAL A 669 -11.92 36.68 -4.09
N GLY A 670 -11.53 37.78 -4.74
CA GLY A 670 -12.44 38.66 -5.46
C GLY A 670 -12.60 40.03 -4.81
N ASN A 671 -13.12 40.98 -5.59
CA ASN A 671 -13.19 42.39 -5.21
C ASN A 671 -14.54 42.68 -4.53
N ARG A 672 -14.65 42.42 -3.22
CA ARG A 672 -15.83 42.76 -2.41
C ARG A 672 -15.68 44.15 -1.79
N ASP A 673 -16.80 44.85 -1.60
CA ASP A 673 -16.83 46.06 -0.78
C ASP A 673 -16.84 45.69 0.71
N TYR A 674 -15.64 45.50 1.27
CA TYR A 674 -15.47 45.21 2.69
C TYR A 674 -15.89 46.36 3.61
N ASN A 675 -16.12 47.55 3.06
CA ASN A 675 -16.52 48.77 3.77
C ASN A 675 -18.01 49.12 3.55
N ARG A 676 -18.80 48.22 2.96
CA ARG A 676 -20.24 48.43 2.79
C ARG A 676 -20.93 48.72 4.12
N ALA A 677 -22.02 49.47 4.07
CA ALA A 677 -22.84 49.73 5.25
C ALA A 677 -23.37 48.41 5.86
N GLN A 678 -23.32 48.36 7.19
CA GLN A 678 -23.82 47.24 8.00
C GLN A 678 -25.36 47.30 8.04
N LYS A 679 -26.00 46.15 7.81
CA LYS A 679 -27.43 45.92 8.06
C LYS A 679 -27.70 45.41 9.48
N VAL A 680 -26.70 44.85 10.15
CA VAL A 680 -26.73 44.45 11.56
C VAL A 680 -25.67 45.26 12.30
N ASP A 681 -26.08 45.99 13.32
CA ASP A 681 -25.18 46.74 14.21
C ASP A 681 -25.77 46.78 15.61
N ILE A 682 -25.55 45.70 16.37
CA ILE A 682 -26.02 45.57 17.76
C ILE A 682 -24.83 45.76 18.68
N LYS A 683 -24.78 46.89 19.39
CA LYS A 683 -23.74 47.16 20.39
C LYS A 683 -23.95 46.25 21.60
N LEU A 684 -22.88 45.56 22.02
CA LEU A 684 -22.92 44.54 23.07
C LEU A 684 -22.31 45.09 24.38
N PRO A 685 -22.88 44.75 25.56
CA PRO A 685 -22.26 45.04 26.84
C PRO A 685 -21.06 44.11 27.08
N ALA A 686 -20.15 44.52 27.96
CA ALA A 686 -19.05 43.65 28.39
C ALA A 686 -19.60 42.41 29.16
N PRO A 687 -19.04 41.21 28.94
CA PRO A 687 -19.42 40.01 29.70
C PRO A 687 -19.28 40.17 31.21
N ASN A 688 -20.33 39.81 31.95
CA ASN A 688 -20.27 39.65 33.40
C ASN A 688 -19.86 38.20 33.74
N VAL A 689 -18.56 37.98 33.95
CA VAL A 689 -17.98 36.66 34.26
C VAL A 689 -18.59 35.97 35.50
N ASN A 690 -19.13 36.77 36.43
CA ASN A 690 -19.72 36.32 37.70
C ASN A 690 -21.26 36.21 37.64
N ALA A 691 -21.89 36.43 36.49
CA ALA A 691 -23.33 36.29 36.37
C ALA A 691 -23.74 34.83 36.67
N PRO A 692 -24.65 34.60 37.63
CA PRO A 692 -25.12 33.25 37.93
C PRO A 692 -25.86 32.69 36.73
N ASP A 693 -25.82 31.38 36.57
CA ASP A 693 -26.59 30.70 35.53
C ASP A 693 -28.10 30.90 35.78
N PRO A 694 -28.89 31.21 34.75
CA PRO A 694 -30.32 31.43 34.91
C PRO A 694 -31.03 30.13 35.33
N ALA A 695 -32.15 30.26 36.04
CA ALA A 695 -33.02 29.12 36.28
C ALA A 695 -33.52 28.53 34.94
N TYR A 696 -33.82 27.24 34.92
CA TYR A 696 -34.50 26.66 33.77
C TYR A 696 -35.94 27.16 33.70
N LEU A 697 -36.45 27.37 32.49
CA LEU A 697 -37.81 27.83 32.29
C LEU A 697 -38.74 26.60 32.34
N ASP A 698 -39.24 26.32 33.55
CA ASP A 698 -40.16 25.21 33.88
C ASP A 698 -41.54 25.70 34.38
N GLY A 699 -41.88 26.96 34.08
CA GLY A 699 -43.15 27.55 34.50
C GLY A 699 -44.35 26.82 33.89
N PRO A 700 -45.52 26.84 34.54
CA PRO A 700 -46.70 26.11 34.10
C PRO A 700 -47.16 26.56 32.70
N LEU A 701 -47.33 25.59 31.79
CA LEU A 701 -47.82 25.81 30.43
C LEU A 701 -49.23 25.23 30.23
N PRO A 702 -50.05 25.76 29.31
CA PRO A 702 -51.40 25.25 29.04
C PRO A 702 -51.42 23.78 28.61
N ALA A 703 -52.13 22.93 29.36
CA ALA A 703 -52.36 21.53 29.00
C ALA A 703 -53.06 21.38 27.64
N TRP A 704 -52.78 20.30 26.90
CA TRP A 704 -53.54 19.90 25.71
C TRP A 704 -53.65 20.94 24.58
N ASN A 705 -52.68 21.87 24.49
CA ASN A 705 -52.59 22.87 23.43
C ASN A 705 -53.90 23.64 23.20
N TRP A 706 -54.49 24.18 24.27
CA TRP A 706 -55.63 25.08 24.20
C TRP A 706 -55.33 26.29 23.30
N LYS A 707 -55.92 26.29 22.09
CA LYS A 707 -55.85 27.40 21.13
C LYS A 707 -56.03 28.75 21.84
N GLY A 708 -55.01 29.61 21.81
CA GLY A 708 -55.06 30.98 22.36
C GLY A 708 -55.30 31.04 23.86
N TRP A 709 -54.31 30.66 24.66
CA TRP A 709 -54.04 31.44 25.87
C TRP A 709 -53.56 32.81 25.42
N GLY A 710 -54.25 33.87 25.85
CA GLY A 710 -54.25 35.17 25.18
C GLY A 710 -52.91 35.92 25.21
N ASP A 711 -52.06 35.69 24.20
CA ASP A 711 -51.02 36.58 23.66
C ASP A 711 -50.54 35.98 22.30
N GLN A 712 -50.06 36.81 21.37
CA GLN A 712 -49.91 36.72 19.92
C GLN A 712 -49.03 35.60 19.31
N THR A 713 -48.85 34.44 19.95
CA THR A 713 -47.97 33.37 19.42
C THR A 713 -48.71 32.13 18.89
N ALA A 714 -50.04 32.13 18.85
CA ALA A 714 -50.84 30.98 18.41
C ALA A 714 -50.77 30.73 16.88
N ARG A 715 -50.16 29.60 16.47
CA ARG A 715 -50.24 29.08 15.09
C ARG A 715 -51.70 28.90 14.65
N SER A 716 -51.92 29.16 13.37
CA SER A 716 -52.95 28.50 12.57
C SER A 716 -52.89 26.96 12.69
N ALA A 717 -54.02 26.37 13.08
CA ALA A 717 -54.62 25.17 12.48
C ALA A 717 -54.02 23.75 12.62
N GLN A 718 -52.89 23.47 13.28
CA GLN A 718 -52.27 22.13 13.13
C GLN A 718 -52.41 21.10 14.29
N THR A 719 -52.86 21.48 15.49
CA THR A 719 -53.29 20.50 16.50
C THR A 719 -54.56 20.98 17.20
N PRO A 720 -55.72 20.35 16.97
CA PRO A 720 -56.96 20.79 17.60
C PRO A 720 -56.89 20.60 19.12
N ALA A 721 -57.48 21.53 19.88
CA ALA A 721 -57.74 21.33 21.31
C ALA A 721 -58.47 19.99 21.49
N LEU A 722 -58.15 19.28 22.58
CA LEU A 722 -58.80 18.00 22.87
C LEU A 722 -60.32 18.16 22.81
N GLN A 723 -60.95 17.32 22.00
CA GLN A 723 -62.39 17.33 21.80
C GLN A 723 -63.10 16.75 23.03
N LYS A 724 -64.35 17.15 23.25
CA LYS A 724 -65.24 16.46 24.19
C LYS A 724 -65.31 14.97 23.83
N ARG A 725 -65.34 14.10 24.83
CA ARG A 725 -65.43 12.65 24.67
C ARG A 725 -66.77 12.18 25.20
N GLU A 726 -67.56 11.56 24.34
CA GLU A 726 -68.87 11.01 24.68
C GLU A 726 -68.76 9.48 24.70
N PHE A 727 -69.23 8.87 25.77
CA PHE A 727 -69.31 7.42 25.92
C PHE A 727 -70.78 7.07 26.22
N THR A 728 -71.38 6.27 25.34
CA THR A 728 -72.80 5.89 25.41
C THR A 728 -72.92 4.38 25.47
N SER A 729 -73.77 3.88 26.36
CA SER A 729 -74.16 2.47 26.45
C SER A 729 -75.63 2.43 26.84
N GLY A 730 -76.46 1.80 26.00
CA GLY A 730 -77.92 1.87 26.07
C GLY A 730 -78.44 3.29 26.28
N ASP A 731 -79.16 3.47 27.39
CA ASP A 731 -79.90 4.68 27.75
C ASP A 731 -79.07 5.72 28.53
N MET A 732 -77.78 5.44 28.74
CA MET A 732 -76.91 6.28 29.55
C MET A 732 -75.71 6.79 28.77
N THR A 733 -75.41 8.08 28.93
CA THR A 733 -74.28 8.76 28.29
C THR A 733 -73.46 9.54 29.31
N ILE A 734 -72.14 9.42 29.23
CA ILE A 734 -71.20 10.26 29.96
C ILE A 734 -70.39 11.09 28.97
N THR A 735 -70.44 12.41 29.15
CA THR A 735 -69.68 13.37 28.36
C THR A 735 -68.58 13.97 29.21
N LEU A 736 -67.32 13.75 28.81
CA LEU A 736 -66.15 14.38 29.42
C LEU A 736 -65.67 15.52 28.54
N THR A 737 -65.70 16.73 29.07
CA THR A 737 -65.27 17.95 28.36
C THR A 737 -64.03 18.51 29.05
N PRO A 738 -62.84 18.43 28.43
CA PRO A 738 -61.65 19.13 28.92
C PRO A 738 -61.94 20.62 29.14
N LYS A 739 -61.24 21.28 30.08
CA LYS A 739 -61.40 22.72 30.29
C LYS A 739 -60.09 23.48 30.30
N LYS A 740 -60.15 24.73 29.83
CA LYS A 740 -59.04 25.70 29.97
C LYS A 740 -58.87 26.11 31.42
N GLN A 741 -60.00 26.33 32.09
CA GLN A 741 -60.09 26.86 33.45
C GLN A 741 -61.38 26.42 34.11
N ARG A 742 -61.41 26.34 35.44
CA ARG A 742 -62.62 25.98 36.17
C ARG A 742 -63.73 27.03 36.05
N SER A 743 -64.97 26.62 36.27
CA SER A 743 -66.12 27.53 36.31
C SER A 743 -66.16 28.35 37.62
N LEU A 744 -66.76 29.55 37.62
CA LEU A 744 -66.93 30.31 38.89
C LEU A 744 -67.84 29.58 39.90
N ALA A 745 -68.78 28.76 39.41
CA ALA A 745 -69.72 28.02 40.24
C ALA A 745 -69.02 26.86 40.98
N GLY A 746 -68.27 26.01 40.27
CA GLY A 746 -67.58 24.87 40.86
C GLY A 746 -66.38 25.20 41.74
N THR A 747 -66.11 26.49 41.98
CA THR A 747 -64.91 26.99 42.64
C THR A 747 -65.23 27.74 43.92
N ARG A 748 -66.33 28.51 43.96
CA ARG A 748 -66.79 29.17 45.19
C ARG A 748 -67.39 28.20 46.21
N GLU A 749 -68.20 27.24 45.77
CA GLU A 749 -68.82 26.27 46.68
C GLU A 749 -67.77 25.26 47.17
N ALA A 750 -66.96 24.73 46.24
CA ALA A 750 -65.86 23.83 46.55
C ALA A 750 -64.83 24.41 47.53
N ALA A 751 -64.39 25.66 47.35
CA ALA A 751 -63.42 26.30 48.24
C ALA A 751 -63.97 26.51 49.67
N ARG A 752 -65.26 26.83 49.81
CA ARG A 752 -65.93 26.99 51.12
C ARG A 752 -66.10 25.66 51.84
N GLU A 753 -66.41 24.61 51.08
CA GLU A 753 -66.61 23.27 51.64
C GLU A 753 -65.29 22.58 51.96
N GLN A 754 -64.24 22.79 51.16
CA GLN A 754 -62.89 22.31 51.47
C GLN A 754 -62.37 22.92 52.78
N GLN A 755 -62.52 24.24 52.98
CA GLN A 755 -62.20 24.88 54.26
C GLN A 755 -63.00 24.30 55.43
N SER A 756 -64.23 23.85 55.18
CA SER A 756 -65.08 23.23 56.21
C SER A 756 -64.69 21.76 56.48
N ALA A 757 -64.28 21.01 55.45
CA ALA A 757 -63.88 19.61 55.53
C ALA A 757 -62.49 19.42 56.15
N GLU A 758 -61.48 20.21 55.74
CA GLU A 758 -60.13 20.24 56.34
C GLU A 758 -60.18 20.59 57.83
N ALA A 759 -61.10 21.47 58.23
CA ALA A 759 -61.33 21.82 59.64
C ALA A 759 -61.99 20.69 60.46
N GLN A 760 -62.56 19.67 59.80
CA GLN A 760 -63.36 18.62 60.43
C GLN A 760 -62.69 17.22 60.44
N ALA A 761 -61.63 16.97 59.67
CA ALA A 761 -61.01 15.63 59.58
C ALA A 761 -59.48 15.68 59.47
N ALA A 762 -58.78 14.79 60.20
CA ALA A 762 -57.33 14.65 60.14
C ALA A 762 -56.81 13.88 58.90
N ASP A 763 -57.71 13.26 58.13
CA ASP A 763 -57.39 12.30 57.07
C ASP A 763 -57.79 12.78 55.64
N TYR A 764 -58.12 14.07 55.44
CA TYR A 764 -58.40 14.61 54.09
C TYR A 764 -57.12 14.58 53.22
N PRO A 765 -57.15 13.98 52.01
CA PRO A 765 -55.95 13.90 51.19
C PRO A 765 -55.64 15.23 50.49
N ASP A 766 -54.53 15.84 50.87
CA ASP A 766 -54.03 17.07 50.25
C ASP A 766 -53.81 16.90 48.73
N PRO A 767 -54.07 17.97 47.94
CA PRO A 767 -53.67 18.01 46.54
C PRO A 767 -52.19 17.69 46.37
N ILE A 768 -51.85 16.79 45.44
CA ILE A 768 -50.46 16.35 45.22
C ILE A 768 -49.58 17.43 44.58
N VAL A 769 -50.20 18.45 43.98
CA VAL A 769 -49.54 19.67 43.51
C VAL A 769 -49.86 20.80 44.49
N THR A 770 -48.83 21.30 45.15
CA THR A 770 -48.95 22.29 46.25
C THR A 770 -48.64 23.72 45.82
N ASP A 771 -48.20 23.90 44.58
CA ASP A 771 -47.88 25.22 44.05
C ASP A 771 -49.14 26.05 43.78
N THR A 772 -48.99 27.36 43.92
CA THR A 772 -50.11 28.33 43.82
C THR A 772 -50.79 28.37 42.45
N TRP A 773 -50.16 27.84 41.40
CA TRP A 773 -50.75 27.76 40.05
C TRP A 773 -51.74 26.60 39.89
N CYS A 774 -51.76 25.64 40.81
CA CYS A 774 -52.65 24.48 40.80
C CYS A 774 -53.19 24.24 42.21
N GLN A 775 -54.18 25.03 42.61
CA GLN A 775 -54.85 24.85 43.90
C GLN A 775 -56.36 24.74 43.69
N PRO A 776 -56.97 23.56 43.93
CA PRO A 776 -58.41 23.34 43.78
C PRO A 776 -59.25 24.27 44.65
N SER A 777 -58.69 24.72 45.78
CA SER A 777 -59.26 25.63 46.78
C SER A 777 -59.16 27.13 46.44
N LEU A 778 -58.34 27.52 45.46
CA LEU A 778 -58.15 28.94 45.08
C LEU A 778 -59.03 29.31 43.88
N TYR A 779 -59.07 30.57 43.45
CA TYR A 779 -59.80 31.05 42.26
C TYR A 779 -58.90 31.89 41.33
N GLY A 780 -59.25 32.01 40.05
CA GLY A 780 -58.51 32.85 39.07
C GLY A 780 -57.37 32.11 38.36
N GLU A 781 -56.16 32.69 38.33
CA GLU A 781 -54.99 32.12 37.62
C GLU A 781 -54.60 30.72 38.13
N ALA A 782 -54.90 30.41 39.40
CA ALA A 782 -54.67 29.12 40.05
C ALA A 782 -55.60 27.98 39.60
N GLN A 783 -56.51 28.24 38.65
CA GLN A 783 -57.56 27.31 38.22
C GLN A 783 -57.58 27.07 36.73
N LYS A 784 -56.41 27.15 36.09
CA LYS A 784 -56.26 26.79 34.69
C LYS A 784 -55.66 25.41 34.53
N SER A 785 -56.03 24.74 33.45
CA SER A 785 -55.41 23.46 33.10
C SER A 785 -54.01 23.69 32.58
N LEU A 786 -53.05 23.37 33.44
CA LEU A 786 -51.65 23.72 33.34
C LEU A 786 -50.80 22.50 33.68
N PHE A 787 -49.57 22.46 33.19
CA PHE A 787 -48.60 21.46 33.58
C PHE A 787 -47.18 22.00 33.46
N THR A 788 -46.29 21.53 34.32
CA THR A 788 -44.84 21.68 34.27
C THR A 788 -44.22 20.40 33.70
N ARG A 789 -42.90 20.24 33.75
CA ARG A 789 -42.24 19.01 33.31
C ARG A 789 -42.56 17.78 34.18
N ASP A 790 -43.07 17.94 35.40
CA ASP A 790 -43.35 16.84 36.35
C ASP A 790 -44.71 16.90 37.04
N GLU A 791 -45.46 17.98 36.90
CA GLU A 791 -46.76 18.16 37.55
C GLU A 791 -47.82 18.59 36.53
N ALA A 792 -48.99 17.96 36.57
CA ALA A 792 -50.14 18.33 35.76
C ALA A 792 -51.33 18.62 36.66
N CYS A 793 -52.05 19.69 36.32
CA CYS A 793 -53.29 20.12 36.94
C CYS A 793 -54.32 20.30 35.83
N VAL A 794 -55.27 19.39 35.69
CA VAL A 794 -56.23 19.44 34.60
C VAL A 794 -57.67 19.39 35.09
N PHE A 795 -58.54 20.08 34.38
CA PHE A 795 -59.94 20.25 34.74
C PHE A 795 -60.83 19.69 33.63
N ILE A 796 -61.87 18.96 34.01
CA ILE A 796 -62.78 18.26 33.11
C ILE A 796 -64.20 18.42 33.64
N ASP A 797 -65.14 18.87 32.82
CA ASP A 797 -66.57 18.72 33.13
C ASP A 797 -67.01 17.31 32.77
N ALA A 798 -67.62 16.61 33.71
CA ALA A 798 -68.18 15.28 33.53
C ALA A 798 -69.71 15.36 33.65
N LYS A 799 -70.40 15.16 32.53
CA LYS A 799 -71.86 15.19 32.45
C LYS A 799 -72.41 13.79 32.25
N PHE A 800 -73.02 13.25 33.29
CA PHE A 800 -73.78 12.02 33.25
C PHE A 800 -75.23 12.32 32.84
N THR A 801 -75.76 11.55 31.91
CA THR A 801 -77.13 11.68 31.39
C THR A 801 -77.76 10.30 31.30
N ALA A 802 -78.95 10.15 31.87
CA ALA A 802 -79.78 8.97 31.72
C ALA A 802 -81.09 9.38 31.02
N GLU A 803 -81.39 8.76 29.88
CA GLU A 803 -82.49 9.14 29.00
C GLU A 803 -83.30 7.90 28.63
N THR A 804 -84.60 7.87 28.98
CA THR A 804 -85.45 6.69 28.72
C THR A 804 -85.59 6.43 27.22
N LYS A 805 -85.78 5.15 26.83
CA LYS A 805 -85.99 4.75 25.43
C LYS A 805 -87.02 5.60 24.67
N VAL A 806 -86.66 6.01 23.46
CA VAL A 806 -87.56 6.71 22.53
C VAL A 806 -88.62 5.74 22.01
N LEU A 807 -89.87 5.93 22.42
CA LEU A 807 -91.04 5.27 21.83
C LEU A 807 -91.70 6.19 20.78
N PRO A 808 -92.29 5.65 19.70
CA PRO A 808 -92.94 6.47 18.69
C PRO A 808 -94.06 7.34 19.30
N GLY A 809 -93.89 8.66 19.28
CA GLY A 809 -94.88 9.64 19.75
C GLY A 809 -94.78 10.04 21.23
N VAL A 810 -93.71 9.64 21.93
CA VAL A 810 -93.46 9.98 23.34
C VAL A 810 -92.09 10.65 23.48
N ASP A 811 -92.03 11.82 24.12
CA ASP A 811 -90.77 12.47 24.45
C ASP A 811 -90.05 11.69 25.58
N PRO A 812 -88.75 11.39 25.43
CA PRO A 812 -87.99 10.68 26.45
C PRO A 812 -87.79 11.54 27.70
N ILE A 813 -87.84 10.93 28.88
CA ILE A 813 -87.51 11.60 30.14
C ILE A 813 -85.99 11.54 30.31
N ARG A 814 -85.40 12.69 30.63
CA ARG A 814 -83.94 12.87 30.72
C ARG A 814 -83.54 13.43 32.08
N TYR A 815 -82.66 12.71 32.76
CA TYR A 815 -81.99 13.16 33.97
C TYR A 815 -80.51 13.42 33.69
N GLU A 816 -79.95 14.43 34.35
CA GLU A 816 -78.59 14.89 34.15
C GLU A 816 -77.92 15.20 35.48
N ALA A 817 -76.68 14.75 35.63
CA ALA A 817 -75.79 15.18 36.68
C ALA A 817 -74.51 15.74 36.07
N LEU A 818 -74.12 16.93 36.51
CA LEU A 818 -72.93 17.62 36.04
C LEU A 818 -71.95 17.72 37.20
N PHE A 819 -70.73 17.27 36.96
CA PHE A 819 -69.60 17.37 37.88
C PHE A 819 -68.49 18.17 37.23
N GLU A 820 -67.78 18.94 38.04
CA GLU A 820 -66.50 19.52 37.67
C GLU A 820 -65.38 18.73 38.37
N VAL A 821 -64.51 18.13 37.57
CA VAL A 821 -63.44 17.25 38.00
C VAL A 821 -62.11 17.98 37.96
N ALA A 822 -61.40 17.98 39.09
CA ALA A 822 -59.99 18.33 39.15
C ALA A 822 -59.16 17.05 39.18
N TYR A 823 -58.21 16.91 38.26
CA TYR A 823 -57.34 15.75 38.17
C TYR A 823 -55.89 16.20 38.11
N MET A 824 -55.07 15.64 38.99
CA MET A 824 -53.65 15.94 39.07
C MET A 824 -52.83 14.69 38.82
N VAL A 825 -51.68 14.88 38.17
CA VAL A 825 -50.66 13.86 37.98
C VAL A 825 -49.33 14.45 38.40
N LYS A 826 -48.61 13.76 39.27
CA LYS A 826 -47.27 14.15 39.72
C LYS A 826 -46.32 12.98 39.55
N VAL A 827 -45.20 13.23 38.87
CA VAL A 827 -44.19 12.20 38.58
C VAL A 827 -42.88 12.51 39.28
N ASP A 828 -42.12 11.48 39.61
CA ASP A 828 -40.77 11.63 40.17
C ASP A 828 -39.72 11.62 39.05
N ARG A 829 -39.01 12.74 38.87
CA ARG A 829 -37.92 12.85 37.87
C ARG A 829 -36.75 11.92 38.15
N ASN A 830 -36.61 11.39 39.36
CA ASN A 830 -35.53 10.51 39.79
C ASN A 830 -36.04 9.24 40.48
N GLY A 831 -37.30 8.87 40.22
CA GLY A 831 -37.92 7.71 40.80
C GLY A 831 -38.92 7.06 39.86
N ASN A 832 -39.60 6.05 40.38
CA ASN A 832 -40.56 5.25 39.62
C ASN A 832 -42.00 5.47 40.06
N THR A 833 -42.25 6.52 40.84
CA THR A 833 -43.56 6.83 41.40
C THR A 833 -44.31 7.80 40.51
N ILE A 834 -45.56 7.46 40.21
CA ILE A 834 -46.52 8.32 39.51
C ILE A 834 -47.73 8.45 40.43
N LYS A 835 -47.92 9.62 41.03
CA LYS A 835 -49.05 9.91 41.92
C LYS A 835 -50.17 10.58 41.15
N THR A 836 -51.40 10.22 41.47
CA THR A 836 -52.59 10.88 40.94
C THR A 836 -53.51 11.28 42.07
N TRP A 837 -54.17 12.42 41.89
CA TRP A 837 -55.17 12.94 42.81
C TRP A 837 -56.36 13.38 42.00
N ILE A 838 -57.57 13.11 42.48
CA ILE A 838 -58.80 13.44 41.79
C ILE A 838 -59.81 14.02 42.77
N GLN A 839 -60.58 15.00 42.32
CA GLN A 839 -61.69 15.57 43.08
C GLN A 839 -62.88 15.78 42.16
N TRP A 840 -64.04 15.30 42.58
CA TRP A 840 -65.32 15.47 41.91
C TRP A 840 -66.20 16.43 42.69
N ASN A 841 -66.59 17.52 42.05
CA ASN A 841 -67.47 18.52 42.65
C ASN A 841 -68.79 18.54 41.88
N PRO A 842 -69.92 18.18 42.50
CA PRO A 842 -71.22 18.24 41.85
C PRO A 842 -71.61 19.70 41.61
N ILE A 843 -72.04 20.01 40.38
CA ILE A 843 -72.51 21.33 39.96
C ILE A 843 -74.02 21.35 39.87
N SER A 844 -74.64 20.28 39.37
CA SER A 844 -76.10 20.15 39.30
C SER A 844 -76.50 18.68 39.22
N ASN A 845 -77.64 18.32 39.79
CA ASN A 845 -78.19 16.97 39.72
C ASN A 845 -79.71 17.01 39.55
N THR A 846 -80.21 16.76 38.33
CA THR A 846 -81.66 16.79 38.02
C THR A 846 -82.35 15.44 38.24
N PHE A 847 -81.63 14.42 38.70
CA PHE A 847 -82.26 13.16 39.12
C PHE A 847 -83.23 13.41 40.30
N PRO A 848 -84.23 12.53 40.52
CA PRO A 848 -85.11 12.59 41.69
C PRO A 848 -84.36 12.67 43.01
N ALA A 849 -84.93 13.34 44.02
CA ALA A 849 -84.28 13.62 45.30
C ALA A 849 -84.19 12.40 46.24
N GLU A 850 -83.66 11.31 45.71
CA GLU A 850 -83.50 10.00 46.33
C GLU A 850 -82.02 9.72 46.59
N ASP A 851 -81.74 8.92 47.61
CA ASP A 851 -80.37 8.48 47.87
C ASP A 851 -79.92 7.53 46.74
N PHE A 852 -78.61 7.47 46.46
CA PHE A 852 -78.05 6.66 45.37
C PHE A 852 -78.53 7.05 43.96
N ALA A 853 -78.96 8.31 43.76
CA ALA A 853 -79.46 8.76 42.48
C ALA A 853 -78.39 8.79 41.38
N VAL A 854 -77.15 9.11 41.74
CA VAL A 854 -75.99 9.03 40.85
C VAL A 854 -74.92 8.24 41.59
N LEU A 855 -74.51 7.10 41.03
CA LEU A 855 -73.46 6.26 41.57
C LEU A 855 -72.27 6.29 40.63
N LEU A 856 -71.07 6.45 41.19
CA LEU A 856 -69.80 6.35 40.48
C LEU A 856 -69.05 5.07 40.85
N ASP A 857 -69.47 4.40 41.94
CA ASP A 857 -68.97 3.11 42.40
C ASP A 857 -70.09 2.36 43.16
N THR A 858 -70.18 1.03 43.06
CA THR A 858 -71.29 0.23 43.65
C THR A 858 -70.80 -1.04 44.36
N ALA A 859 -71.43 -1.43 45.47
CA ALA A 859 -70.96 -2.51 46.34
C ALA A 859 -71.07 -3.96 45.78
N ASP A 860 -71.68 -4.17 44.60
CA ASP A 860 -71.97 -5.51 44.05
C ASP A 860 -71.02 -5.94 42.91
N VAL A 861 -70.00 -5.14 42.57
CA VAL A 861 -68.98 -5.46 41.54
C VAL A 861 -67.73 -4.60 41.78
N ASP A 862 -66.55 -5.23 41.93
CA ASP A 862 -65.27 -4.59 42.33
C ASP A 862 -64.88 -3.34 41.48
N ASP A 863 -64.58 -2.22 42.18
CA ASP A 863 -63.83 -0.99 41.81
C ASP A 863 -63.97 -0.43 40.37
N TYR A 864 -65.06 0.30 40.06
CA TYR A 864 -65.22 0.87 38.70
C TYR A 864 -64.43 2.15 38.41
N LEU A 865 -64.30 3.12 39.34
CA LEU A 865 -63.48 4.33 39.12
C LEU A 865 -62.04 4.15 39.60
N VAL A 866 -61.14 4.01 38.64
CA VAL A 866 -59.73 3.69 38.86
C VAL A 866 -58.83 4.75 38.23
N SER A 867 -57.68 4.99 38.85
CA SER A 867 -56.56 5.63 38.16
C SER A 867 -55.89 4.56 37.29
N THR A 868 -55.62 4.88 36.04
CA THR A 868 -55.00 3.96 35.09
C THR A 868 -53.70 4.52 34.58
N CYS A 869 -52.62 3.76 34.79
CA CYS A 869 -51.36 3.93 34.12
C CYS A 869 -51.23 2.88 33.02
N PHE A 870 -51.24 3.31 31.76
CA PHE A 870 -51.33 2.41 30.61
C PHE A 870 -49.96 2.03 30.07
N GLY A 871 -49.67 0.74 30.01
CA GLY A 871 -48.45 0.17 29.43
C GLY A 871 -47.95 -1.04 30.21
N SER A 872 -47.26 -1.95 29.55
CA SER A 872 -46.68 -3.16 30.18
C SER A 872 -45.58 -2.86 31.20
N ALA A 873 -45.09 -1.62 31.21
CA ALA A 873 -44.09 -1.13 32.16
C ALA A 873 -44.71 -0.50 33.42
N CYS A 874 -46.04 -0.41 33.52
CA CYS A 874 -46.73 0.10 34.71
C CYS A 874 -47.50 -1.01 35.43
N ASP A 875 -47.94 -0.72 36.65
CA ASP A 875 -48.71 -1.64 37.50
C ASP A 875 -50.22 -1.69 37.18
N GLY A 876 -50.65 -1.07 36.08
CA GLY A 876 -52.01 -1.13 35.55
C GLY A 876 -53.01 -0.23 36.28
N PRO A 877 -54.31 -0.51 36.17
CA PRO A 877 -55.35 0.21 36.92
C PRO A 877 -55.21 0.02 38.44
N LYS A 878 -55.47 1.09 39.20
CA LYS A 878 -55.46 1.12 40.66
C LYS A 878 -56.73 1.79 41.17
N PRO A 879 -57.41 1.23 42.19
CA PRO A 879 -58.46 1.96 42.87
C PRO A 879 -57.88 3.23 43.50
N PHE A 880 -58.70 4.26 43.59
CA PHE A 880 -58.36 5.43 44.39
C PHE A 880 -58.65 5.15 45.86
N ASP A 881 -57.77 5.59 46.74
CA ASP A 881 -58.03 5.70 48.17
C ASP A 881 -58.98 6.90 48.37
N TRP A 882 -60.27 6.61 48.50
CA TRP A 882 -61.34 7.61 48.53
C TRP A 882 -61.54 8.26 49.90
N TYR A 883 -61.82 9.56 49.86
CA TYR A 883 -62.38 10.36 50.93
C TYR A 883 -63.71 10.97 50.44
N GLY A 884 -64.81 10.63 51.12
CA GLY A 884 -66.17 10.96 50.71
C GLY A 884 -66.94 9.77 50.13
N ASN A 885 -68.24 9.92 49.92
CA ASN A 885 -69.08 8.87 49.35
C ASN A 885 -68.97 8.88 47.82
N THR A 886 -69.03 7.71 47.20
CA THR A 886 -68.97 7.55 45.73
C THR A 886 -70.34 7.65 45.06
N TYR A 887 -71.35 8.15 45.77
CA TYR A 887 -72.72 8.31 45.29
C TYR A 887 -73.30 9.64 45.78
N TRP A 888 -74.19 10.24 44.98
CA TRP A 888 -74.84 11.50 45.29
C TRP A 888 -76.35 11.35 45.30
N LYS A 889 -76.99 12.05 46.26
CA LYS A 889 -78.45 12.23 46.27
C LYS A 889 -78.88 13.17 45.14
N GLY A 890 -80.03 12.88 44.54
CA GLY A 890 -80.55 13.71 43.45
C GLY A 890 -81.22 15.01 43.90
N GLY A 891 -81.61 15.79 42.91
CA GLY A 891 -82.34 17.04 43.04
C GLY A 891 -81.46 18.27 43.22
N ASN A 892 -82.05 19.44 42.95
CA ASN A 892 -81.40 20.73 43.05
C ASN A 892 -82.20 21.67 43.97
N LYS A 893 -81.51 22.44 44.81
CA LYS A 893 -82.09 23.55 45.60
C LYS A 893 -82.37 24.77 44.72
N ALA A 894 -81.49 25.01 43.73
CA ALA A 894 -81.57 26.05 42.72
C ALA A 894 -80.74 25.64 41.48
N PRO A 895 -80.82 26.34 40.33
CA PRO A 895 -79.95 26.07 39.20
C PRO A 895 -78.46 26.09 39.60
N ASN A 896 -77.72 25.05 39.23
CA ASN A 896 -76.31 24.84 39.62
C ASN A 896 -76.07 24.74 41.14
N GLN A 897 -77.06 24.30 41.91
CA GLN A 897 -76.95 24.03 43.36
C GLN A 897 -77.62 22.70 43.71
N PRO A 898 -76.88 21.58 43.70
CA PRO A 898 -77.44 20.28 43.99
C PRO A 898 -77.86 20.19 45.47
N ASN A 899 -78.82 19.31 45.75
CA ASN A 899 -79.26 19.05 47.12
C ASN A 899 -78.13 18.48 47.97
N ASP A 900 -77.36 17.58 47.36
CA ASP A 900 -76.17 16.97 47.89
C ASP A 900 -74.96 17.46 47.12
N ASN A 901 -74.11 18.18 47.83
CA ASN A 901 -72.96 18.89 47.31
C ASN A 901 -71.62 18.34 47.83
N HIS A 902 -71.63 17.21 48.54
CA HIS A 902 -70.39 16.68 49.08
C HIS A 902 -69.38 16.37 47.96
N MET A 903 -68.11 16.60 48.29
CA MET A 903 -67.00 16.35 47.38
C MET A 903 -66.50 14.93 47.56
N LEU A 904 -66.12 14.29 46.46
CA LEU A 904 -65.39 13.03 46.46
C LEU A 904 -63.95 13.31 46.07
N THR A 905 -62.99 12.99 46.94
CA THR A 905 -61.56 13.17 46.69
C THR A 905 -60.85 11.84 46.78
N GLY A 906 -59.89 11.56 45.91
CA GLY A 906 -59.17 10.28 45.92
C GLY A 906 -57.71 10.43 45.51
N THR A 907 -56.85 9.56 46.05
CA THR A 907 -55.46 9.46 45.62
C THR A 907 -55.14 8.06 45.14
N ALA A 908 -54.24 7.94 44.16
CA ALA A 908 -53.70 6.65 43.74
C ALA A 908 -52.23 6.81 43.42
N THR A 909 -51.46 5.75 43.66
CA THR A 909 -50.03 5.69 43.35
C THR A 909 -49.76 4.53 42.40
N HIS A 910 -49.20 4.84 41.24
CA HIS A 910 -48.70 3.89 40.27
C HIS A 910 -47.18 3.77 40.39
N THR A 911 -46.69 2.56 40.09
CA THR A 911 -45.25 2.28 40.03
C THR A 911 -44.84 1.85 38.64
N TRP A 912 -43.85 2.54 38.08
CA TRP A 912 -43.12 2.06 36.91
C TRP A 912 -42.18 0.91 37.32
N ASN A 913 -42.32 -0.24 36.69
CA ASN A 913 -41.54 -1.44 37.02
C ASN A 913 -40.11 -1.42 36.45
N GLY A 914 -39.75 -0.36 35.71
CA GLY A 914 -38.45 -0.22 35.09
C GLY A 914 -38.36 -0.80 33.67
N ASN A 915 -39.41 -1.42 33.14
CA ASN A 915 -39.38 -1.90 31.75
C ASN A 915 -39.38 -0.72 30.79
N VAL A 916 -38.66 -0.88 29.69
CA VAL A 916 -38.48 0.09 28.61
C VAL A 916 -38.71 -0.63 27.28
N THR A 917 -38.86 0.12 26.18
CA THR A 917 -39.11 -0.44 24.84
C THR A 917 -38.13 -1.56 24.46
N ASN A 918 -36.84 -1.36 24.72
CA ASN A 918 -35.79 -2.34 24.48
C ASN A 918 -34.61 -2.12 25.44
N ALA A 919 -34.54 -2.89 26.52
CA ALA A 919 -33.50 -2.72 27.54
C ALA A 919 -32.07 -3.04 27.06
N ALA A 920 -31.91 -3.76 25.95
CA ALA A 920 -30.61 -4.05 25.34
C ALA A 920 -30.19 -2.99 24.30
N GLY A 921 -31.10 -2.09 23.91
CA GLY A 921 -30.81 -1.00 23.01
C GLY A 921 -29.99 0.11 23.65
N THR A 922 -29.53 1.05 22.83
CA THR A 922 -28.69 2.18 23.27
C THR A 922 -29.29 3.53 22.96
N LYS A 923 -30.37 3.56 22.15
CA LYS A 923 -31.06 4.79 21.78
C LYS A 923 -32.00 5.22 22.88
N ASP A 924 -32.27 6.52 22.98
CA ASP A 924 -33.21 7.03 23.99
C ASP A 924 -34.62 6.42 23.83
N VAL A 925 -35.05 6.14 22.60
CA VAL A 925 -36.33 5.45 22.31
C VAL A 925 -36.35 4.00 22.81
N ASP A 926 -35.19 3.34 22.85
CA ASP A 926 -35.07 1.97 23.38
C ASP A 926 -35.17 1.97 24.91
N LEU A 927 -34.54 2.97 25.55
CA LEU A 927 -34.39 3.08 26.99
C LEU A 927 -35.51 3.88 27.69
N SER A 928 -36.62 4.12 26.99
CA SER A 928 -37.80 4.81 27.52
C SER A 928 -39.08 4.00 27.28
N ALA A 929 -40.12 4.34 28.05
CA ALA A 929 -41.48 3.82 27.90
C ALA A 929 -42.48 4.97 28.07
N ASP A 930 -43.44 5.06 27.15
CA ASP A 930 -44.60 5.94 27.29
C ASP A 930 -45.63 5.24 28.18
N LEU A 931 -46.04 5.93 29.25
CA LEU A 931 -46.96 5.45 30.28
C LEU A 931 -48.14 6.43 30.47
N PRO A 932 -49.04 6.60 29.49
CA PRO A 932 -50.12 7.57 29.63
C PRO A 932 -50.99 7.29 30.86
N VAL A 933 -51.28 8.33 31.63
CA VAL A 933 -52.05 8.28 32.89
C VAL A 933 -53.41 8.94 32.68
N TYR A 934 -54.48 8.29 33.14
CA TYR A 934 -55.85 8.78 33.05
C TYR A 934 -56.72 8.09 34.10
N PHE A 935 -57.82 8.71 34.53
CA PHE A 935 -58.86 8.00 35.27
C PHE A 935 -59.88 7.37 34.32
N ALA A 936 -60.39 6.20 34.69
CA ALA A 936 -61.41 5.44 33.98
C ALA A 936 -62.50 5.02 34.95
N GLY A 937 -63.76 5.08 34.55
CA GLY A 937 -64.89 4.86 35.45
C GLY A 937 -66.16 4.43 34.74
N MET A 938 -67.20 4.15 35.53
CA MET A 938 -68.57 3.93 35.07
C MET A 938 -69.54 4.65 36.01
N PHE A 939 -70.60 5.23 35.45
CA PHE A 939 -71.72 5.79 36.22
C PHE A 939 -72.91 4.81 36.21
N ASP A 940 -73.67 4.80 37.28
CA ASP A 940 -74.94 4.09 37.40
C ASP A 940 -75.98 4.96 38.14
N THR A 941 -77.22 4.52 38.15
CA THR A 941 -78.32 5.18 38.87
C THR A 941 -79.18 4.15 39.60
N GLY A 942 -79.40 4.36 40.90
CA GLY A 942 -80.35 3.58 41.70
C GLY A 942 -81.80 4.01 41.49
N VAL A 943 -82.03 5.11 40.76
CA VAL A 943 -83.36 5.62 40.44
C VAL A 943 -84.06 4.67 39.47
N GLU A 944 -85.23 4.16 39.88
CA GLU A 944 -86.08 3.39 38.97
C GLU A 944 -86.51 4.28 37.79
N PRO A 945 -86.52 3.74 36.55
CA PRO A 945 -86.94 4.51 35.40
C PRO A 945 -88.40 4.94 35.60
N PRO A 946 -88.74 6.22 35.38
CA PRO A 946 -90.11 6.68 35.52
C PRO A 946 -91.03 5.91 34.56
N PRO A 947 -92.28 5.63 34.95
CA PRO A 947 -93.23 4.99 34.05
C PRO A 947 -93.41 5.82 32.79
N LEU A 948 -93.46 5.16 31.65
CA LEU A 948 -93.66 5.84 30.38
C LEU A 948 -95.09 6.44 30.34
N PRO A 949 -95.34 7.52 29.58
CA PRO A 949 -96.67 8.13 29.48
C PRO A 949 -97.80 7.18 29.05
N ASP A 950 -97.49 6.02 28.46
CA ASP A 950 -98.43 4.96 28.11
C ASP A 950 -98.74 3.98 29.26
N GLY A 951 -98.16 4.19 30.45
CA GLY A 951 -98.34 3.38 31.65
C GLY A 951 -97.53 2.08 31.67
N SER A 952 -96.69 1.82 30.66
CA SER A 952 -95.75 0.70 30.68
C SER A 952 -94.61 0.96 31.67
N LYS A 953 -94.06 -0.12 32.25
CA LYS A 953 -92.86 -0.01 33.08
C LYS A 953 -91.72 0.49 32.20
N GLY A 954 -91.11 1.61 32.57
CA GLY A 954 -89.80 1.96 32.03
C GLY A 954 -88.81 0.86 32.41
N GLU A 955 -87.87 0.56 31.53
CA GLU A 955 -86.72 -0.28 31.82
C GLU A 955 -85.48 0.47 31.34
N TRP A 956 -84.49 0.65 32.22
CA TRP A 956 -83.14 1.03 31.77
C TRP A 956 -82.57 -0.16 31.02
N GLN A 957 -82.23 0.00 29.73
CA GLN A 957 -81.82 -1.16 28.93
C GLN A 957 -80.38 -1.62 29.20
N ASP A 958 -79.48 -0.73 29.64
CA ASP A 958 -78.08 -1.04 29.96
C ASP A 958 -77.52 -0.09 31.05
N ARG A 959 -76.39 -0.47 31.67
CA ARG A 959 -75.53 0.43 32.46
C ARG A 959 -74.70 1.34 31.53
N THR A 960 -74.12 2.43 32.03
CA THR A 960 -73.11 3.18 31.23
C THR A 960 -71.95 2.28 30.80
N GLY A 961 -71.35 2.58 29.66
CA GLY A 961 -70.11 1.94 29.23
C GLY A 961 -68.91 2.57 29.96
N PRO A 962 -67.77 1.87 30.04
CA PRO A 962 -66.56 2.41 30.67
C PRO A 962 -66.09 3.68 29.95
N PHE A 963 -65.98 4.78 30.70
CA PHE A 963 -65.43 6.03 30.21
C PHE A 963 -63.96 6.15 30.58
N THR A 964 -63.22 6.95 29.80
CA THR A 964 -61.83 7.29 30.12
C THR A 964 -61.61 8.77 29.93
N SER A 965 -60.95 9.40 30.89
CA SER A 965 -60.53 10.79 30.79
C SER A 965 -59.46 11.00 29.72
N PRO A 966 -59.29 12.24 29.21
CA PRO A 966 -58.08 12.64 28.51
C PRO A 966 -56.80 12.14 29.18
N LYS A 967 -55.84 11.70 28.36
CA LYS A 967 -54.57 11.18 28.86
C LYS A 967 -53.62 12.32 29.22
N VAL A 968 -52.90 12.16 30.33
CA VAL A 968 -51.69 12.91 30.68
C VAL A 968 -50.50 12.02 30.30
N ASN A 969 -49.70 12.45 29.33
CA ASN A 969 -48.64 11.61 28.77
C ASN A 969 -47.38 11.64 29.63
N VAL A 970 -47.25 10.64 30.50
CA VAL A 970 -46.01 10.38 31.25
C VAL A 970 -45.06 9.55 30.36
N ARG A 971 -43.77 9.86 30.42
CA ARG A 971 -42.70 9.01 29.91
C ARG A 971 -41.71 8.72 31.04
N CYS A 972 -41.31 7.47 31.18
CA CYS A 972 -40.24 7.07 32.08
C CYS A 972 -39.05 6.49 31.30
N ASP A 973 -37.84 6.68 31.80
CA ASP A 973 -36.62 6.22 31.14
C ASP A 973 -35.50 5.79 32.09
N LYS A 974 -34.59 4.98 31.56
CA LYS A 974 -33.36 4.51 32.24
C LYS A 974 -32.10 5.04 31.58
N VAL A 975 -32.14 6.23 30.98
CA VAL A 975 -30.98 6.77 30.27
C VAL A 975 -29.85 7.06 31.28
N ARG A 976 -28.76 6.31 31.15
CA ARG A 976 -27.65 6.28 32.12
C ARG A 976 -27.05 7.67 32.39
N THR A 977 -27.01 8.55 31.39
CA THR A 977 -26.49 9.93 31.52
C THR A 977 -27.24 10.74 32.58
N TYR A 978 -28.49 10.38 32.90
CA TYR A 978 -29.32 11.08 33.88
C TYR A 978 -29.23 10.49 35.29
N GLY A 979 -28.41 9.46 35.48
CA GLY A 979 -28.26 8.80 36.78
C GLY A 979 -29.45 7.91 37.09
N ALA A 980 -30.26 8.31 38.08
CA ALA A 980 -31.40 7.52 38.52
C ALA A 980 -32.48 7.42 37.42
N PRO A 981 -33.12 6.25 37.24
CA PRO A 981 -34.35 6.13 36.45
C PRO A 981 -35.41 7.12 36.93
N GLY A 982 -36.26 7.60 36.02
CA GLY A 982 -37.18 8.69 36.32
C GLY A 982 -38.26 8.90 35.29
N CYS A 983 -39.25 9.71 35.63
CA CYS A 983 -40.43 9.99 34.81
C CYS A 983 -40.64 11.50 34.62
N VAL A 984 -41.17 11.90 33.45
CA VAL A 984 -41.54 13.28 33.12
C VAL A 984 -42.85 13.33 32.33
N LEU A 985 -43.48 14.50 32.33
CA LEU A 985 -44.60 14.83 31.44
C LEU A 985 -44.06 15.25 30.08
N LYS A 986 -44.13 14.34 29.10
CA LYS A 986 -43.40 14.49 27.84
C LYS A 986 -43.97 15.56 26.91
N ASP A 987 -45.24 15.91 27.09
CA ASP A 987 -45.91 16.97 26.31
C ASP A 987 -45.45 18.38 26.73
N TYR A 988 -44.72 18.50 27.85
CA TYR A 988 -44.24 19.79 28.35
C TYR A 988 -42.97 20.16 27.63
N ILE A 989 -42.90 21.41 27.15
CA ILE A 989 -41.79 21.94 26.38
C ILE A 989 -41.01 22.91 27.26
N PRO A 990 -39.91 22.48 27.89
CA PRO A 990 -39.11 23.34 28.76
C PRO A 990 -38.31 24.37 27.96
N GLY A 991 -37.95 25.48 28.62
CA GLY A 991 -37.13 26.53 28.03
C GLY A 991 -35.71 26.57 28.57
N TYR A 992 -34.76 26.79 27.66
CA TYR A 992 -33.36 27.04 27.93
C TYR A 992 -33.10 28.55 27.92
N ALA A 993 -32.77 29.13 29.06
CA ALA A 993 -32.40 30.53 29.15
C ALA A 993 -30.89 30.70 28.96
N PHE A 994 -30.49 31.61 28.07
CA PHE A 994 -29.10 32.01 27.93
C PHE A 994 -28.64 32.77 29.18
N ASN A 995 -27.38 32.57 29.57
CA ASN A 995 -26.74 33.50 30.50
C ASN A 995 -26.33 34.77 29.73
N THR A 996 -27.31 35.57 29.32
CA THR A 996 -27.14 36.74 28.43
C THR A 996 -26.17 37.77 28.99
N ALA A 997 -26.14 37.94 30.31
CA ALA A 997 -25.19 38.81 30.98
C ALA A 997 -23.72 38.32 30.83
N LYS A 998 -23.51 37.00 30.78
CA LYS A 998 -22.18 36.39 30.63
C LYS A 998 -21.78 36.18 29.16
N TYR A 999 -22.75 35.96 28.27
CA TYR A 999 -22.52 35.63 26.85
C TYR A 999 -23.37 36.50 25.90
N PRO A 1000 -23.21 37.83 25.93
CA PRO A 1000 -24.08 38.76 25.19
C PRO A 1000 -24.03 38.56 23.68
N ALA A 1001 -22.87 38.22 23.10
CA ALA A 1001 -22.77 38.06 21.64
C ALA A 1001 -23.54 36.84 21.10
N ALA A 1002 -23.52 35.71 21.81
CA ALA A 1002 -24.31 34.53 21.45
C ALA A 1002 -25.81 34.79 21.60
N ALA A 1003 -26.21 35.51 22.66
CA ALA A 1003 -27.57 35.97 22.86
C ALA A 1003 -28.05 36.88 21.72
N ALA A 1004 -27.23 37.87 21.34
CA ALA A 1004 -27.53 38.77 20.22
C ALA A 1004 -27.69 38.04 18.89
N HIS A 1005 -26.80 37.08 18.62
CA HIS A 1005 -26.89 36.26 17.41
C HIS A 1005 -28.19 35.47 17.40
N THR A 1006 -28.50 34.75 18.49
CA THR A 1006 -29.73 33.96 18.61
C THR A 1006 -30.98 34.83 18.47
N TRP A 1007 -31.05 35.96 19.18
CA TRP A 1007 -32.18 36.89 19.13
C TRP A 1007 -32.40 37.45 17.73
N LEU A 1008 -31.33 37.84 17.03
CA LEU A 1008 -31.41 38.37 15.67
C LEU A 1008 -32.05 37.33 14.74
N ILE A 1009 -31.58 36.07 14.77
CA ILE A 1009 -32.11 35.04 13.87
C ILE A 1009 -33.56 34.71 14.23
N GLN A 1010 -33.88 34.53 15.51
CA GLN A 1010 -35.24 34.28 15.99
C GLN A 1010 -36.21 35.38 15.52
N ASN A 1011 -35.80 36.64 15.50
CA ASN A 1011 -36.71 37.75 15.23
C ASN A 1011 -36.70 38.25 13.78
N LYS A 1012 -35.60 38.02 13.02
CA LYS A 1012 -35.38 38.63 11.70
C LYS A 1012 -35.38 37.66 10.52
N SER A 1013 -35.02 36.39 10.73
CA SER A 1013 -35.08 35.38 9.65
C SER A 1013 -36.53 35.11 9.25
N VAL A 1014 -36.96 35.53 8.06
CA VAL A 1014 -38.38 35.48 7.66
C VAL A 1014 -38.92 34.05 7.54
N PRO A 1015 -38.25 33.09 6.87
CA PRO A 1015 -38.77 31.73 6.77
C PRO A 1015 -38.95 31.05 8.14
N ASN A 1016 -38.10 31.41 9.10
CA ASN A 1016 -38.00 30.76 10.40
C ASN A 1016 -38.25 31.70 11.58
N ARG A 1017 -39.02 32.77 11.38
CA ARG A 1017 -39.32 33.75 12.42
C ARG A 1017 -39.95 33.10 13.65
N LEU A 1018 -39.41 33.35 14.83
CA LEU A 1018 -39.75 32.74 16.12
C LEU A 1018 -39.42 31.23 16.23
N LEU A 1019 -38.67 30.64 15.28
CA LEU A 1019 -38.19 29.26 15.42
C LEU A 1019 -37.28 29.17 16.64
N GLY A 1020 -37.59 28.22 17.52
CA GLY A 1020 -36.95 28.00 18.80
C GLY A 1020 -37.20 29.08 19.86
N ALA A 1021 -37.98 30.13 19.58
CA ALA A 1021 -38.20 31.24 20.53
C ALA A 1021 -39.34 30.96 21.52
N THR A 1022 -40.24 30.04 21.20
CA THR A 1022 -41.43 29.76 22.02
C THR A 1022 -41.77 28.27 22.02
N PRO A 1023 -42.55 27.78 23.02
CA PRO A 1023 -43.08 26.42 23.02
C PRO A 1023 -43.88 26.04 21.76
N ILE A 1024 -44.38 27.02 20.99
CA ILE A 1024 -45.23 26.81 19.81
C ILE A 1024 -44.39 26.56 18.55
N ARG A 1025 -43.17 27.09 18.52
CA ARG A 1025 -42.17 26.81 17.48
C ARG A 1025 -40.90 26.29 18.16
N PRO A 1026 -40.94 25.14 18.81
CA PRO A 1026 -39.79 24.64 19.56
C PRO A 1026 -38.67 24.17 18.61
N LEU A 1027 -37.51 23.92 19.20
CA LEU A 1027 -36.45 23.09 18.64
C LEU A 1027 -36.58 21.67 19.20
N HIS A 1028 -36.09 20.66 18.49
CA HIS A 1028 -36.08 19.27 18.95
C HIS A 1028 -34.67 18.82 19.27
N PHE A 1029 -34.46 18.30 20.47
CA PHE A 1029 -33.15 17.97 21.02
C PHE A 1029 -32.48 16.78 20.32
N ILE A 1030 -31.18 16.92 20.06
CA ILE A 1030 -30.27 15.84 19.68
C ILE A 1030 -29.26 15.61 20.83
N PRO A 1031 -29.21 14.40 21.41
CA PRO A 1031 -28.23 14.06 22.43
C PRO A 1031 -26.78 14.24 21.95
N GLY A 1032 -25.91 14.67 22.87
CA GLY A 1032 -24.48 14.80 22.58
C GLY A 1032 -23.73 13.48 22.40
N ASP A 1033 -24.30 12.36 22.86
CA ASP A 1033 -23.78 11.01 22.63
C ASP A 1033 -24.46 10.41 21.38
N PRO A 1034 -23.71 10.15 20.29
CA PRO A 1034 -24.26 9.64 19.04
C PRO A 1034 -24.98 8.29 19.18
N ALA A 1035 -24.64 7.47 20.19
CA ALA A 1035 -25.30 6.18 20.43
C ALA A 1035 -26.77 6.35 20.84
N ARG A 1036 -27.12 7.51 21.41
CA ARG A 1036 -28.47 7.84 21.86
C ARG A 1036 -29.38 8.33 20.72
N VAL A 1037 -28.80 8.76 19.60
CA VAL A 1037 -29.48 9.45 18.49
C VAL A 1037 -30.17 8.45 17.56
N ALA A 1038 -31.46 8.64 17.30
CA ALA A 1038 -32.24 7.72 16.47
C ALA A 1038 -31.86 7.79 14.98
N SER A 1039 -31.64 8.98 14.45
CA SER A 1039 -31.33 9.25 13.03
C SER A 1039 -29.94 8.77 12.58
N GLY A 1040 -29.03 8.55 13.53
CA GLY A 1040 -27.61 8.32 13.25
C GLY A 1040 -26.85 9.58 12.79
N TRP A 1041 -27.50 10.76 12.81
CA TRP A 1041 -26.88 12.04 12.47
C TRP A 1041 -26.77 12.94 13.70
N ASP A 1042 -25.55 13.10 14.20
CA ASP A 1042 -25.25 13.86 15.41
C ASP A 1042 -24.91 15.34 15.15
N LYS A 1043 -24.62 16.07 16.24
CA LYS A 1043 -24.22 17.48 16.19
C LYS A 1043 -22.96 17.74 15.36
N GLU A 1044 -21.97 16.84 15.37
CA GLU A 1044 -20.71 17.06 14.65
C GLU A 1044 -20.92 16.93 13.14
N ASN A 1045 -21.82 16.03 12.73
CA ASN A 1045 -22.26 15.94 11.34
C ASN A 1045 -22.96 17.23 10.88
N SER A 1046 -23.80 17.83 11.73
CA SER A 1046 -24.43 19.12 11.44
C SER A 1046 -23.40 20.25 11.33
N ARG A 1047 -22.47 20.34 12.28
CA ARG A 1047 -21.40 21.37 12.27
C ARG A 1047 -20.49 21.27 11.05
N LYS A 1048 -20.26 20.08 10.48
CA LYS A 1048 -19.51 19.94 9.22
C LYS A 1048 -20.21 20.61 8.03
N VAL A 1049 -21.53 20.73 8.05
CA VAL A 1049 -22.30 21.42 7.01
C VAL A 1049 -22.39 22.93 7.31
N MET A 1050 -22.61 23.28 8.57
CA MET A 1050 -22.80 24.66 9.00
C MET A 1050 -21.49 25.44 9.05
N CYS A 1051 -20.45 24.85 9.62
CA CYS A 1051 -19.14 25.46 9.88
C CYS A 1051 -18.02 24.88 9.00
N ALA A 1052 -18.37 24.44 7.78
CA ALA A 1052 -17.43 23.85 6.83
C ALA A 1052 -16.22 24.78 6.60
N LYS A 1053 -15.01 24.28 6.90
CA LYS A 1053 -13.75 24.99 6.60
C LYS A 1053 -13.13 24.53 5.29
N SER A 1054 -13.45 23.31 4.85
CA SER A 1054 -13.06 22.67 3.60
C SER A 1054 -14.29 22.26 2.79
N ARG A 1055 -14.09 21.93 1.50
CA ARG A 1055 -15.19 21.48 0.64
C ARG A 1055 -15.55 20.03 0.94
N SER A 1056 -16.69 19.54 0.47
CA SER A 1056 -17.11 18.14 0.66
C SER A 1056 -17.69 17.59 -0.64
N LYS A 1057 -17.41 16.33 -1.02
CA LYS A 1057 -17.97 15.67 -2.22
C LYS A 1057 -19.15 14.76 -1.84
N ARG A 1058 -19.84 15.13 -0.77
CA ARG A 1058 -20.82 14.27 -0.13
C ARG A 1058 -21.95 13.96 -1.10
N THR A 1059 -22.40 12.71 -1.06
CA THR A 1059 -23.48 12.21 -1.92
C THR A 1059 -24.88 12.59 -1.40
N ASP A 1060 -24.96 13.21 -0.23
CA ASP A 1060 -26.19 13.66 0.42
C ASP A 1060 -26.71 15.01 -0.11
N GLY A 1061 -26.06 15.57 -1.14
CA GLY A 1061 -26.45 16.82 -1.80
C GLY A 1061 -25.82 18.08 -1.20
N TRP A 1062 -25.07 17.95 -0.10
CA TRP A 1062 -24.36 19.05 0.56
C TRP A 1062 -22.97 19.24 -0.04
N VAL A 1063 -22.78 20.30 -0.83
CA VAL A 1063 -21.47 20.65 -1.40
C VAL A 1063 -21.12 22.06 -0.95
N PRO A 1064 -20.50 22.25 0.24
CA PRO A 1064 -20.20 23.56 0.79
C PRO A 1064 -19.35 24.38 -0.18
N ASN A 1065 -20.00 25.29 -0.91
CA ASN A 1065 -19.35 26.17 -1.86
C ASN A 1065 -18.97 27.53 -1.23
N ILE A 1066 -19.50 27.82 -0.04
CA ILE A 1066 -19.22 29.04 0.73
C ILE A 1066 -18.71 28.63 2.11
N LEU A 1067 -17.39 28.55 2.22
CA LEU A 1067 -16.68 28.12 3.43
C LEU A 1067 -16.76 29.16 4.55
N PHE A 1068 -16.74 28.69 5.80
CA PHE A 1068 -16.60 29.56 6.98
C PHE A 1068 -15.14 29.97 7.16
N LEU A 1069 -14.91 31.29 7.28
CA LEU A 1069 -13.62 31.87 7.63
C LEU A 1069 -13.70 32.52 9.02
N ASN A 1070 -12.70 32.28 9.87
CA ASN A 1070 -12.56 33.01 11.13
C ASN A 1070 -12.43 34.52 10.83
N HIS A 1071 -13.14 35.40 11.51
CA HIS A 1071 -13.01 36.85 11.26
C HIS A 1071 -11.84 37.45 12.07
N PRO A 1072 -10.92 38.20 11.46
CA PRO A 1072 -9.75 38.73 12.18
C PRO A 1072 -10.10 39.80 13.22
N LYS A 1073 -11.24 40.49 13.06
CA LYS A 1073 -11.78 41.43 14.05
C LYS A 1073 -12.65 40.76 15.13
N THR A 1074 -12.81 39.43 15.15
CA THR A 1074 -13.61 38.79 16.19
C THR A 1074 -13.11 39.21 17.57
N PHE A 1075 -14.01 39.67 18.42
CA PHE A 1075 -13.70 40.04 19.79
C PHE A 1075 -13.45 38.76 20.60
N MET A 1076 -12.29 38.69 21.25
CA MET A 1076 -11.85 37.55 22.05
C MET A 1076 -12.08 37.85 23.53
N HIS A 1077 -12.46 36.83 24.30
CA HIS A 1077 -12.81 36.95 25.71
C HIS A 1077 -11.94 36.04 26.59
N PRO A 1078 -10.62 36.29 26.68
CA PRO A 1078 -9.73 35.51 27.55
C PRO A 1078 -10.13 35.58 29.03
N GLU A 1079 -10.88 36.61 29.45
CA GLU A 1079 -11.44 36.74 30.80
C GLU A 1079 -12.49 35.66 31.14
N LEU A 1080 -13.06 34.99 30.13
CA LEU A 1080 -13.96 33.85 30.31
C LEU A 1080 -13.21 32.50 30.44
N ALA A 1081 -11.88 32.49 30.34
CA ALA A 1081 -11.09 31.27 30.41
C ALA A 1081 -11.10 30.66 31.82
N SER A 1082 -11.48 29.39 31.92
CA SER A 1082 -11.48 28.63 33.18
C SER A 1082 -10.27 27.69 33.37
N THR A 1083 -9.49 27.43 32.30
CA THR A 1083 -8.50 26.33 32.27
C THR A 1083 -7.11 26.70 31.72
N GLY A 1084 -6.79 27.99 31.60
CA GLY A 1084 -5.47 28.44 31.08
C GLY A 1084 -5.22 28.15 29.59
N THR A 1085 -6.23 27.65 28.87
CA THR A 1085 -6.19 27.51 27.41
C THR A 1085 -6.38 28.90 26.77
N PRO A 1086 -5.69 29.23 25.67
CA PRO A 1086 -5.98 30.46 24.93
C PRO A 1086 -7.35 30.42 24.26
N ASP A 1087 -8.08 31.54 24.28
CA ASP A 1087 -9.33 31.69 23.53
C ASP A 1087 -9.06 31.59 22.01
N GLN A 1088 -10.04 31.12 21.25
CA GLN A 1088 -9.97 30.93 19.80
C GLN A 1088 -11.24 31.40 19.10
N VAL A 1089 -11.16 31.78 17.83
CA VAL A 1089 -12.35 32.09 17.03
C VAL A 1089 -13.13 30.80 16.74
N SER A 1090 -14.44 30.85 16.95
CA SER A 1090 -15.38 29.75 16.72
C SER A 1090 -16.49 30.17 15.75
N CYS A 1091 -17.02 29.16 15.05
CA CYS A 1091 -18.24 29.28 14.24
C CYS A 1091 -19.45 28.96 15.11
N ASP A 1092 -20.28 29.94 15.39
CA ASP A 1092 -21.57 29.78 16.06
C ASP A 1092 -22.72 29.67 15.05
N GLU A 1093 -23.80 29.00 15.42
CA GLU A 1093 -24.91 28.74 14.50
C GLU A 1093 -26.27 28.74 15.22
N TYR A 1094 -27.30 29.22 14.51
CA TYR A 1094 -28.68 29.10 14.94
C TYR A 1094 -29.60 28.72 13.76
N PRO A 1095 -30.47 27.69 13.88
CA PRO A 1095 -30.62 26.79 15.03
C PRO A 1095 -29.38 25.93 15.33
N PHE A 1096 -29.20 25.58 16.61
CA PHE A 1096 -27.97 24.95 17.11
C PHE A 1096 -27.74 23.54 16.56
N ALA A 1097 -26.48 23.14 16.45
CA ALA A 1097 -26.05 21.80 16.02
C ALA A 1097 -26.73 20.62 16.75
N SER A 1098 -27.10 20.82 18.01
CA SER A 1098 -27.76 19.82 18.85
C SER A 1098 -29.28 19.80 18.67
N THR A 1099 -29.78 20.17 17.49
CA THR A 1099 -31.22 20.22 17.19
C THR A 1099 -31.54 19.69 15.81
N TYR A 1100 -32.72 19.09 15.64
CA TYR A 1100 -33.18 18.61 14.33
C TYR A 1100 -33.50 19.76 13.35
N GLU A 1101 -33.66 20.99 13.85
CA GLU A 1101 -33.79 22.23 13.08
C GLU A 1101 -32.46 22.82 12.65
N SER A 1102 -31.33 22.25 13.08
CA SER A 1102 -30.04 22.68 12.57
C SER A 1102 -30.01 22.47 11.05
N PRO A 1103 -29.64 23.47 10.24
CA PRO A 1103 -29.67 23.31 8.80
C PRO A 1103 -28.67 22.29 8.25
N GLY A 1104 -27.70 21.87 9.05
CA GLY A 1104 -26.82 20.74 8.73
C GLY A 1104 -27.45 19.36 8.90
N MET A 1105 -28.71 19.26 9.33
CA MET A 1105 -29.47 18.01 9.40
C MET A 1105 -30.14 17.68 8.06
N PRO A 1106 -29.88 16.51 7.45
CA PRO A 1106 -30.47 16.12 6.17
C PRO A 1106 -31.88 15.57 6.33
N ALA A 1107 -32.68 15.64 5.25
CA ALA A 1107 -33.95 14.94 5.15
C ALA A 1107 -33.76 13.40 5.14
N PRO A 1108 -34.72 12.59 5.64
CA PRO A 1108 -36.05 12.98 6.10
C PRO A 1108 -36.15 13.41 7.57
N ASP A 1109 -35.11 13.18 8.40
CA ASP A 1109 -35.17 13.50 9.84
C ASP A 1109 -34.94 14.99 10.15
N GLY A 1110 -34.16 15.71 9.34
CA GLY A 1110 -33.91 17.14 9.49
C GLY A 1110 -35.16 17.99 9.21
N LEU A 1111 -35.47 18.91 10.12
CA LEU A 1111 -36.67 19.75 10.07
C LEU A 1111 -36.45 21.11 9.40
N ASN A 1112 -35.20 21.48 9.13
CA ASN A 1112 -34.84 22.73 8.45
C ASN A 1112 -33.55 22.57 7.61
N PRO A 1113 -33.43 21.54 6.73
CA PRO A 1113 -32.22 21.32 5.93
C PRO A 1113 -31.85 22.58 5.12
N ALA A 1114 -30.56 22.93 5.09
CA ALA A 1114 -30.00 23.98 4.23
C ALA A 1114 -30.19 23.67 2.71
N GLY A 1115 -29.65 24.51 1.82
CA GLY A 1115 -29.37 24.17 0.42
C GLY A 1115 -27.91 23.76 0.19
N ALA A 1116 -27.51 23.63 -1.08
CA ALA A 1116 -26.17 23.17 -1.45
C ALA A 1116 -25.03 23.98 -0.82
N GLY A 1117 -25.24 25.27 -0.51
CA GLY A 1117 -24.26 26.13 0.16
C GLY A 1117 -24.08 25.88 1.66
N GLY A 1118 -24.87 24.99 2.26
CA GLY A 1118 -24.80 24.66 3.69
C GLY A 1118 -24.98 25.90 4.57
N GLY A 1119 -24.14 26.05 5.61
CA GLY A 1119 -24.16 27.25 6.46
C GLY A 1119 -23.83 28.56 5.73
N GLY A 1120 -23.34 28.51 4.48
CA GLY A 1120 -23.11 29.68 3.64
C GLY A 1120 -24.38 30.39 3.20
N GLU A 1121 -25.53 29.73 3.32
CA GLU A 1121 -26.85 30.30 3.02
C GLU A 1121 -27.51 30.95 4.25
N CYS A 1122 -26.81 30.99 5.39
CA CYS A 1122 -27.27 31.64 6.62
C CYS A 1122 -26.92 33.13 6.64
N ILE A 1123 -27.60 33.89 7.50
CA ILE A 1123 -27.21 35.24 7.89
C ILE A 1123 -25.81 35.15 8.51
N GLN A 1124 -24.82 35.78 7.87
CA GLN A 1124 -23.43 35.75 8.31
C GLN A 1124 -23.16 36.93 9.23
N THR A 1125 -22.80 36.67 10.49
CA THR A 1125 -22.47 37.71 11.46
C THR A 1125 -21.07 37.54 12.04
N VAL A 1126 -20.60 38.57 12.72
CA VAL A 1126 -19.36 38.55 13.50
C VAL A 1126 -19.56 39.35 14.77
N ALA A 1127 -19.19 38.77 15.91
CA ALA A 1127 -19.01 39.51 17.15
C ALA A 1127 -17.63 40.18 17.09
N ALA A 1128 -17.59 41.45 16.69
CA ALA A 1128 -16.38 42.14 16.28
C ALA A 1128 -16.02 43.29 17.21
N LYS A 1129 -14.72 43.54 17.33
CA LYS A 1129 -14.18 44.77 17.91
C LYS A 1129 -14.27 45.91 16.90
N THR A 1130 -14.97 46.98 17.28
CA THR A 1130 -15.07 48.23 16.51
C THR A 1130 -13.90 49.17 16.84
N ASP A 1131 -13.76 50.26 16.07
CA ASP A 1131 -12.63 51.19 16.16
C ASP A 1131 -12.60 51.94 17.51
N ASP A 1132 -13.74 52.10 18.17
CA ASP A 1132 -13.85 52.66 19.52
C ASP A 1132 -13.52 51.64 20.63
N GLY A 1133 -13.18 50.41 20.24
CA GLY A 1133 -12.79 49.33 21.14
C GLY A 1133 -13.97 48.59 21.79
N THR A 1134 -15.21 48.96 21.47
CA THR A 1134 -16.41 48.25 21.96
C THR A 1134 -16.68 47.00 21.13
N GLU A 1135 -17.53 46.13 21.65
CA GLU A 1135 -17.94 44.90 20.97
C GLU A 1135 -19.30 45.11 20.32
N HIS A 1136 -19.43 44.72 19.05
CA HIS A 1136 -20.66 44.78 18.30
C HIS A 1136 -20.93 43.44 17.62
N LEU A 1137 -22.19 43.02 17.56
CA LEU A 1137 -22.61 42.04 16.56
C LEU A 1137 -22.88 42.76 15.25
N LEU A 1138 -22.10 42.42 14.23
CA LEU A 1138 -22.15 42.99 12.88
C LEU A 1138 -22.51 41.91 11.87
N ASP A 1139 -23.01 42.28 10.69
CA ASP A 1139 -23.02 41.35 9.55
C ASP A 1139 -21.63 41.31 8.89
N ASP A 1140 -21.18 40.10 8.55
CA ASP A 1140 -19.80 39.89 8.11
C ASP A 1140 -19.63 40.36 6.66
N THR A 1141 -18.90 41.46 6.44
CA THR A 1141 -18.74 42.09 5.11
C THR A 1141 -17.92 41.25 4.14
N ARG A 1142 -17.32 40.15 4.59
CA ARG A 1142 -16.70 39.16 3.70
C ARG A 1142 -17.73 38.31 2.98
N TYR A 1143 -18.98 38.30 3.44
CA TYR A 1143 -20.13 37.66 2.81
C TYR A 1143 -21.12 38.71 2.27
N ASP A 1144 -22.09 38.24 1.51
CA ASP A 1144 -23.12 39.09 0.93
C ASP A 1144 -24.01 39.67 2.05
N ALA A 1145 -24.55 40.87 1.84
CA ALA A 1145 -25.40 41.52 2.83
C ALA A 1145 -26.68 40.68 3.07
N PRO A 1146 -27.17 40.59 4.32
CA PRO A 1146 -28.35 39.78 4.62
C PRO A 1146 -29.59 40.29 3.86
N THR A 1147 -30.29 39.35 3.25
CA THR A 1147 -31.56 39.56 2.54
C THR A 1147 -32.78 39.35 3.44
N TRP A 1148 -32.55 38.76 4.62
CA TRP A 1148 -33.55 38.30 5.60
C TRP A 1148 -34.38 37.09 5.13
N ALA A 1149 -34.12 36.58 3.91
CA ALA A 1149 -34.70 35.35 3.38
C ALA A 1149 -33.90 34.10 3.78
N GLU A 1150 -32.75 34.27 4.41
CA GLU A 1150 -31.93 33.19 4.97
C GLU A 1150 -32.68 32.48 6.10
N LYS A 1151 -32.52 31.16 6.20
CA LYS A 1151 -33.26 30.30 7.15
C LYS A 1151 -32.58 30.13 8.50
N CYS A 1152 -31.39 30.67 8.67
CA CYS A 1152 -30.48 30.39 9.78
C CYS A 1152 -29.47 31.52 9.97
N GLY A 1153 -28.70 31.46 11.05
CA GLY A 1153 -27.54 32.30 11.28
C GLY A 1153 -26.27 31.49 11.42
N ARG A 1154 -25.15 32.09 11.01
CA ARG A 1154 -23.79 31.62 11.24
C ARG A 1154 -22.90 32.78 11.63
N SER A 1155 -22.18 32.68 12.74
CA SER A 1155 -21.42 33.80 13.31
C SER A 1155 -19.98 33.45 13.60
N SER A 1156 -19.07 34.41 13.39
CA SER A 1156 -17.69 34.35 13.89
C SER A 1156 -17.59 35.04 15.25
N MET A 1157 -17.36 34.28 16.33
CA MET A 1157 -17.26 34.82 17.70
C MET A 1157 -16.25 34.06 18.55
N SER A 1158 -15.98 34.53 19.76
CA SER A 1158 -15.14 33.82 20.74
C SER A 1158 -15.65 32.39 20.99
N LYS A 1159 -14.72 31.43 21.10
CA LYS A 1159 -15.03 30.04 21.46
C LYS A 1159 -15.61 29.97 22.85
N TYR A 1160 -15.09 30.75 23.81
CA TYR A 1160 -15.67 30.78 25.15
C TYR A 1160 -17.10 31.29 25.17
N VAL A 1161 -17.42 32.29 24.35
CA VAL A 1161 -18.81 32.78 24.24
C VAL A 1161 -19.72 31.74 23.60
N ASN A 1162 -19.32 31.16 22.47
CA ASN A 1162 -20.11 30.13 21.75
C ASN A 1162 -20.32 28.88 22.61
N SER A 1163 -19.24 28.26 23.12
CA SER A 1163 -19.39 27.03 23.89
C SER A 1163 -19.99 27.28 25.27
N GLY A 1164 -19.71 28.45 25.85
CA GLY A 1164 -20.21 28.84 27.17
C GLY A 1164 -21.70 29.12 27.19
N SER A 1165 -22.24 29.78 26.15
CA SER A 1165 -23.67 30.08 26.03
C SER A 1165 -24.54 28.82 25.96
N MET A 1166 -23.96 27.71 25.50
CA MET A 1166 -24.61 26.40 25.35
C MET A 1166 -24.00 25.33 26.27
N GLU A 1167 -23.18 25.69 27.25
CA GLU A 1167 -22.46 24.73 28.10
C GLU A 1167 -23.43 23.80 28.82
N ARG A 1168 -24.50 24.38 29.38
CA ARG A 1168 -25.56 23.64 30.07
C ARG A 1168 -26.42 22.78 29.13
N MET A 1169 -26.32 22.92 27.81
CA MET A 1169 -26.96 22.03 26.86
C MET A 1169 -26.21 20.69 26.71
N GLY A 1170 -24.98 20.60 27.23
CA GLY A 1170 -24.17 19.39 27.24
C GLY A 1170 -24.42 18.47 28.44
N VAL A 1171 -23.36 17.77 28.87
CA VAL A 1171 -23.34 16.92 30.07
C VAL A 1171 -22.65 17.61 31.26
N VAL A 1172 -22.28 18.87 31.10
CA VAL A 1172 -21.54 19.69 32.07
C VAL A 1172 -22.45 20.84 32.53
N GLY A 1173 -22.37 21.21 33.81
CA GLY A 1173 -23.31 22.13 34.48
C GLY A 1173 -23.98 21.47 35.69
N ASN A 1174 -24.57 22.25 36.59
CA ASN A 1174 -25.14 21.72 37.85
C ASN A 1174 -26.61 22.10 38.06
N PRO A 1175 -27.57 21.19 37.75
CA PRO A 1175 -27.45 20.09 36.77
C PRO A 1175 -27.51 20.65 35.33
N PRO A 1176 -27.01 19.97 34.28
CA PRO A 1176 -27.17 20.38 32.88
C PRO A 1176 -28.65 20.36 32.44
N PHE A 1177 -29.04 21.13 31.41
CA PHE A 1177 -30.42 21.31 30.97
C PHE A 1177 -31.09 20.01 30.52
N PRO A 1178 -30.49 19.20 29.61
CA PRO A 1178 -31.09 17.92 29.25
C PRO A 1178 -31.23 16.95 30.42
N VAL A 1179 -30.38 17.08 31.45
CA VAL A 1179 -30.44 16.26 32.66
C VAL A 1179 -31.54 16.77 33.60
N GLY A 1180 -31.55 18.07 33.90
CA GLY A 1180 -32.51 18.70 34.81
C GLY A 1180 -33.96 18.67 34.29
N MET A 1181 -34.12 18.73 32.96
CA MET A 1181 -35.42 18.60 32.29
C MET A 1181 -35.67 17.20 31.72
N ARG A 1182 -34.71 16.27 31.90
CA ARG A 1182 -34.76 14.88 31.43
C ARG A 1182 -35.22 14.78 29.97
N LEU A 1183 -34.56 15.54 29.09
CA LEU A 1183 -34.86 15.59 27.66
C LEU A 1183 -34.33 14.34 26.96
N LEU A 1184 -35.13 13.69 26.12
CA LEU A 1184 -34.65 12.60 25.25
C LEU A 1184 -34.51 13.08 23.81
N ASP A 1185 -33.83 12.28 22.98
CA ASP A 1185 -33.80 12.48 21.54
C ASP A 1185 -35.20 12.80 20.98
N LYS A 1186 -35.29 13.86 20.18
CA LYS A 1186 -36.52 14.45 19.63
C LYS A 1186 -37.45 15.15 20.63
N ASP A 1187 -37.07 15.33 21.90
CA ASP A 1187 -37.87 16.17 22.81
C ASP A 1187 -37.82 17.64 22.39
N ALA A 1188 -38.99 18.27 22.39
CA ALA A 1188 -39.12 19.69 22.12
C ALA A 1188 -38.61 20.55 23.29
N PHE A 1189 -37.93 21.64 22.98
CA PHE A 1189 -37.54 22.71 23.92
C PHE A 1189 -37.52 24.06 23.20
N TYR A 1190 -37.53 25.17 23.93
CA TYR A 1190 -37.32 26.50 23.35
C TYR A 1190 -36.15 27.22 24.02
N VAL A 1191 -35.69 28.31 23.42
CA VAL A 1191 -34.54 29.08 23.87
C VAL A 1191 -34.92 30.54 24.04
N ASP A 1192 -34.68 31.06 25.23
CA ASP A 1192 -34.76 32.48 25.53
C ASP A 1192 -33.35 33.09 25.51
N PRO A 1193 -33.03 33.94 24.51
CA PRO A 1193 -31.75 34.65 24.47
C PRO A 1193 -31.69 35.82 25.47
N GLY A 1194 -32.67 35.98 26.35
CA GLY A 1194 -32.82 37.12 27.24
C GLY A 1194 -33.50 38.29 26.52
N ASN A 1195 -34.72 38.06 26.02
CA ASN A 1195 -35.45 39.02 25.19
C ASN A 1195 -35.53 40.44 25.78
N ASP A 1196 -35.64 40.57 27.11
CA ASP A 1196 -35.68 41.85 27.82
C ASP A 1196 -34.42 42.72 27.58
N TRP A 1197 -33.29 42.13 27.19
CA TRP A 1197 -32.06 42.87 26.86
C TRP A 1197 -32.13 43.61 25.52
N PHE A 1198 -33.17 43.37 24.73
CA PHE A 1198 -33.35 43.85 23.37
C PHE A 1198 -34.54 44.80 23.22
N ASP A 1199 -35.08 45.35 24.31
CA ASP A 1199 -36.22 46.29 24.28
C ASP A 1199 -35.99 47.51 23.37
N GLY A 1200 -34.74 47.94 23.21
CA GLY A 1200 -34.34 49.03 22.30
C GLY A 1200 -34.13 48.62 20.85
N CYS A 1201 -34.32 47.34 20.50
CA CYS A 1201 -34.06 46.79 19.17
C CYS A 1201 -35.35 46.51 18.41
N ASP A 1202 -35.49 47.07 17.21
CA ASP A 1202 -36.64 46.80 16.33
C ASP A 1202 -36.27 45.83 15.19
N PRO A 1203 -36.66 44.54 15.27
CA PRO A 1203 -36.41 43.58 14.21
C PRO A 1203 -37.30 43.77 12.97
N MET A 1204 -38.22 44.74 12.94
CA MET A 1204 -39.04 45.04 11.76
C MET A 1204 -38.29 45.92 10.74
N LEU A 1205 -37.30 46.70 11.17
CA LEU A 1205 -36.52 47.60 10.30
C LEU A 1205 -35.58 46.83 9.36
N ASP A 1206 -35.42 47.23 8.10
CA ASP A 1206 -34.48 46.57 7.16
C ASP A 1206 -33.03 46.57 7.65
N THR A 1207 -32.65 47.56 8.46
CA THR A 1207 -31.39 47.61 9.19
C THR A 1207 -31.66 47.52 10.68
N VAL A 1208 -31.07 46.54 11.36
CA VAL A 1208 -31.17 46.33 12.80
C VAL A 1208 -30.00 47.01 13.47
N LYS A 1209 -30.22 48.22 13.98
CA LYS A 1209 -29.21 49.01 14.70
C LYS A 1209 -29.74 49.42 16.07
N CYS A 1210 -29.10 48.91 17.13
CA CYS A 1210 -29.52 49.14 18.51
C CYS A 1210 -28.38 48.86 19.51
N GLU A 1211 -28.64 49.10 20.80
CA GLU A 1211 -27.74 48.76 21.90
C GLU A 1211 -28.44 47.78 22.84
N MET A 1212 -27.77 46.67 23.17
CA MET A 1212 -28.24 45.75 24.20
C MET A 1212 -28.07 46.40 25.57
N ALA A 1213 -29.17 46.51 26.32
CA ALA A 1213 -29.20 47.11 27.64
C ALA A 1213 -29.59 46.07 28.68
N LYS A 1214 -29.00 46.16 29.88
CA LYS A 1214 -29.41 45.30 31.00
C LYS A 1214 -30.81 45.72 31.49
N PRO A 1215 -31.76 44.79 31.66
CA PRO A 1215 -33.08 45.04 32.25
C PRO A 1215 -33.02 45.53 33.71
#